data_AF-A0A5Q0H0N8-F1
#
_entry.id   AF-A0A5Q0H0N8-F1
#
_cell.length_a   1.000
_cell.length_b   1.000
_cell.length_c   1.000
_cell.angle_alpha   90.00
_cell.angle_beta   90.00
_cell.angle_gamma   90.00
#
_symmetry.space_group_name_H-M   'P 1'
#
loop_
_entity.id
_entity.type
_entity.pdbx_description
1 polymer ?
#
loop_
_entity_poly.entity_id
_entity_poly.type
_entity_poly.pdbx_seq_one_letter_code
_entity_poly.pdbx_strand_id
1 'polypeptide(L)'
;MRPKHLAGAGALAVAVLVASQIQAQAVDGNLPGGTSISVAVTGPAPNTVVPPGPVTVTGTASVGTGVAVRDTALTYVVDVSGSTASACAGGTILTCEQTAVNNLNAIAAAPNTVVGSVGAVAFGSSAATVDVGPAPGDQLLTEPGTDANGNGARDVEEAVGSMVQGSVGLFTGKPVGTGTTFVPAVQSATTVTNAQSQPRKIVLFLSDGFASGDVTGVAGAVPANVDYFTFAVGPGSACNSGDYNASLQAIADLTGGTCTAVPDPANLPNVVPGVIASQLTDLTLRVDNGPATQITNVTPALPRTGPASVTYTVDTAPLSSGTHELCVTAHGTDGGGAGTVTDCTTVIVNAPPVVATGGPYAGQEGTPVALAGTVTDPDGPSLTSQWSITPQSGVDPGTTCTFSAPAALNTTVTCNDDGVWTLRLTANDGLHPDVVATTTLTLTNVAPQVSISSPANNTLVPRNTPITVTAPFTDIATHDTHTCTVDFDDGTPVVTGSVAQGAGSGTCTATHSYTGVGAHNVLVTVTDDDGGSATAVVRVVSHVRAEAWSLSASGLINVTKTPHATCPPSSDLTTASITVPALASVQALHADCHLDPATGRTDAGAEVSSASLLGGVITVSDIETSCVANEQGLSSSSRVGTLNGRPIGTGPATVGVPGVATVYLNQTVVGPNGQRAQYAVRVVTLLGQEIVLSGCRMGF
;
A
#
# COMPACT_ATOMS: atom_id res chain seq x y z
N MET A 1 52.87 19.65 -17.98
CA MET A 1 51.59 20.36 -17.80
C MET A 1 50.71 19.51 -16.90
N ARG A 2 50.43 19.96 -15.67
CA ARG A 2 49.50 19.31 -14.74
C ARG A 2 48.09 19.84 -14.99
N PRO A 3 47.02 19.03 -15.01
CA PRO A 3 45.69 19.51 -14.73
C PRO A 3 45.36 19.29 -13.24
N LYS A 4 44.84 20.35 -12.61
CA LYS A 4 44.35 20.36 -11.23
C LYS A 4 42.94 19.76 -11.19
N HIS A 5 42.69 18.87 -10.23
CA HIS A 5 41.34 18.53 -9.78
C HIS A 5 40.78 19.69 -8.95
N LEU A 6 39.60 20.20 -9.32
CA LEU A 6 38.73 20.97 -8.42
C LEU A 6 37.56 20.07 -8.01
N ALA A 7 37.47 19.81 -6.70
CA ALA A 7 36.30 19.22 -6.07
C ALA A 7 35.22 20.30 -5.91
N GLY A 8 34.05 20.07 -6.50
CA GLY A 8 32.86 20.88 -6.28
C GLY A 8 32.09 20.36 -5.06
N ALA A 9 31.99 21.18 -4.02
CA ALA A 9 31.09 20.95 -2.90
C ALA A 9 29.65 21.24 -3.35
N GLY A 10 28.83 20.20 -3.45
CA GLY A 10 27.38 20.34 -3.65
C GLY A 10 26.73 20.78 -2.33
N ALA A 11 26.36 22.05 -2.23
CA ALA A 11 25.49 22.54 -1.16
C ALA A 11 24.07 22.00 -1.41
N LEU A 12 23.59 21.14 -0.51
CA LEU A 12 22.23 20.65 -0.47
C LEU A 12 21.31 21.82 -0.09
N ALA A 13 20.68 22.46 -1.08
CA ALA A 13 19.66 23.46 -0.84
C ALA A 13 18.41 22.77 -0.29
N VAL A 14 18.19 22.88 1.02
CA VAL A 14 16.90 22.57 1.65
C VAL A 14 15.91 23.61 1.12
N ALA A 15 15.14 23.23 0.11
CA ALA A 15 13.98 24.00 -0.31
C ALA A 15 12.94 23.92 0.82
N VAL A 16 12.93 24.92 1.68
CA VAL A 16 11.79 25.20 2.55
C VAL A 16 10.63 25.52 1.61
N LEU A 17 9.74 24.55 1.37
CA LEU A 17 8.41 24.84 0.86
C LEU A 17 7.74 25.70 1.93
N VAL A 18 7.80 27.02 1.74
CA VAL A 18 6.86 27.93 2.37
C VAL A 18 5.52 27.57 1.71
N ALA A 19 4.75 26.70 2.36
CA ALA A 19 3.36 26.49 2.01
C ALA A 19 2.67 27.86 2.13
N SER A 20 2.37 28.47 0.99
CA SER A 20 1.52 29.65 0.91
C SER A 20 0.19 29.25 1.55
N GLN A 21 0.00 29.64 2.81
CA GLN A 21 -1.30 29.52 3.47
C GLN A 21 -2.26 30.38 2.65
N ILE A 22 -3.13 29.72 1.88
CA ILE A 22 -4.33 30.37 1.37
C ILE A 22 -5.09 30.75 2.64
N GLN A 23 -4.99 32.02 3.03
CA GLN A 23 -5.80 32.53 4.13
C GLN A 23 -7.25 32.30 3.73
N ALA A 24 -7.98 31.54 4.55
CA ALA A 24 -9.43 31.41 4.42
C ALA A 24 -10.01 32.83 4.36
N GLN A 25 -10.63 33.17 3.23
CA GLN A 25 -11.28 34.46 3.08
C GLN A 25 -12.56 34.42 3.91
N ALA A 26 -12.73 35.41 4.79
CA ALA A 26 -13.95 35.55 5.55
C ALA A 26 -15.15 35.68 4.60
N VAL A 27 -16.28 35.07 4.97
CA VAL A 27 -17.55 35.37 4.32
C VAL A 27 -18.08 36.65 4.93
N ASP A 28 -18.14 37.68 4.11
CA ASP A 28 -18.60 39.01 4.50
C ASP A 28 -20.07 39.21 4.11
N GLY A 29 -20.81 39.93 4.94
CA GLY A 29 -22.18 40.36 4.70
C GLY A 29 -22.51 41.67 5.41
N ASN A 30 -23.77 42.08 5.33
CA ASN A 30 -24.28 43.28 6.00
C ASN A 30 -25.52 42.94 6.81
N LEU A 31 -25.58 43.46 8.03
CA LEU A 31 -26.79 43.52 8.84
C LEU A 31 -27.82 44.45 8.17
N PRO A 32 -29.12 44.32 8.48
CA PRO A 32 -30.17 45.07 7.78
C PRO A 32 -30.03 46.60 7.83
N GLY A 33 -29.36 47.16 8.84
CA GLY A 33 -29.04 48.59 8.93
C GLY A 33 -27.77 49.02 8.18
N GLY A 34 -27.12 48.10 7.45
CA GLY A 34 -25.94 48.35 6.63
C GLY A 34 -24.61 47.98 7.30
N THR A 35 -24.62 47.60 8.58
CA THR A 35 -23.37 47.32 9.31
C THR A 35 -22.71 46.03 8.82
N SER A 36 -21.40 46.04 8.52
CA SER A 36 -20.69 44.82 8.10
C SER A 36 -20.71 43.74 9.18
N ILE A 37 -20.90 42.49 8.81
CA ILE A 37 -20.73 41.30 9.66
C ILE A 37 -19.94 40.25 8.87
N SER A 38 -19.02 39.54 9.52
CA SER A 38 -18.27 38.46 8.87
C SER A 38 -17.99 37.27 9.79
N VAL A 39 -17.77 36.12 9.16
CA VAL A 39 -17.33 34.90 9.83
C VAL A 39 -16.34 34.16 8.93
N ALA A 40 -15.32 33.56 9.52
CA ALA A 40 -14.29 32.81 8.82
C ALA A 40 -13.94 31.55 9.61
N VAL A 41 -14.07 30.39 8.97
CA VAL A 41 -13.56 29.11 9.47
C VAL A 41 -12.10 28.99 9.04
N THR A 42 -11.17 29.13 9.99
CA THR A 42 -9.73 29.06 9.73
C THR A 42 -9.17 27.65 9.89
N GLY A 43 -9.88 26.77 10.59
CA GLY A 43 -9.58 25.34 10.68
C GLY A 43 -10.83 24.53 10.97
N PRO A 44 -10.97 23.31 10.41
CA PRO A 44 -10.04 22.64 9.51
C PRO A 44 -10.05 23.22 8.08
N ALA A 45 -8.93 23.05 7.36
CA ALA A 45 -8.86 23.44 5.95
C ALA A 45 -9.84 22.60 5.10
N PRO A 46 -10.35 23.14 3.98
CA PRO A 46 -11.30 22.41 3.14
C PRO A 46 -10.76 21.04 2.70
N ASN A 47 -11.60 20.01 2.84
CA ASN A 47 -11.32 18.60 2.55
C ASN A 47 -10.18 17.99 3.36
N THR A 48 -9.90 18.50 4.56
CA THR A 48 -8.96 17.85 5.48
C THR A 48 -9.48 16.44 5.82
N VAL A 49 -8.59 15.44 5.74
CA VAL A 49 -8.89 14.05 6.10
C VAL A 49 -8.54 13.82 7.58
N VAL A 50 -9.49 13.30 8.35
CA VAL A 50 -9.37 13.06 9.80
C VAL A 50 -9.92 11.69 10.17
N PRO A 51 -9.47 11.08 11.29
CA PRO A 51 -10.04 9.81 11.77
C PRO A 51 -11.43 10.03 12.40
N PRO A 52 -12.23 8.96 12.64
CA PRO A 52 -13.55 9.08 13.24
C PRO A 52 -13.48 9.64 14.66
N GLY A 53 -14.33 10.63 14.96
CA GLY A 53 -14.31 11.33 16.23
C GLY A 53 -14.73 12.80 16.13
N PRO A 54 -14.64 13.56 17.23
CA PRO A 54 -14.87 15.01 17.24
C PRO A 54 -13.86 15.75 16.36
N VAL A 55 -14.33 16.77 15.64
CA VAL A 55 -13.49 17.66 14.84
C VAL A 55 -13.50 19.05 15.45
N THR A 56 -12.32 19.60 15.73
CA THR A 56 -12.18 20.97 16.25
C THR A 56 -12.27 21.97 15.10
N VAL A 57 -13.24 22.88 15.20
CA VAL A 57 -13.44 24.02 14.30
C VAL A 57 -12.94 25.29 15.00
N THR A 58 -12.10 26.06 14.32
CA THR A 58 -11.58 27.34 14.80
C THR A 58 -11.81 28.42 13.75
N GLY A 59 -11.89 29.67 14.21
CA GLY A 59 -12.16 30.77 13.30
C GLY A 59 -12.23 32.14 13.96
N THR A 60 -12.67 33.12 13.16
CA THR A 60 -12.91 34.50 13.60
C THR A 60 -14.30 34.95 13.17
N ALA A 61 -14.92 35.83 13.94
CA ALA A 61 -16.11 36.55 13.54
C ALA A 61 -15.99 38.02 13.92
N SER A 62 -16.62 38.91 13.15
CA SER A 62 -16.60 40.34 13.46
C SER A 62 -17.88 41.05 13.06
N VAL A 63 -18.07 42.23 13.67
CA VAL A 63 -19.16 43.15 13.36
C VAL A 63 -18.62 44.58 13.35
N GLY A 64 -19.04 45.38 12.37
CA GLY A 64 -18.64 46.79 12.21
C GLY A 64 -17.16 47.05 11.88
N THR A 65 -16.35 46.01 11.64
CA THR A 65 -14.91 46.16 11.30
C THR A 65 -14.66 46.29 9.80
N GLY A 66 -15.61 45.87 8.96
CA GLY A 66 -15.53 45.94 7.51
C GLY A 66 -16.11 47.24 6.96
N VAL A 67 -16.26 47.30 5.63
CA VAL A 67 -16.89 48.45 4.96
C VAL A 67 -18.39 48.41 5.21
N ALA A 68 -18.91 49.42 5.89
CA ALA A 68 -20.34 49.59 6.10
C ALA A 68 -21.04 50.01 4.79
N VAL A 69 -22.28 49.54 4.61
CA VAL A 69 -23.18 50.06 3.58
C VAL A 69 -23.96 51.23 4.18
N ARG A 70 -24.05 52.32 3.42
CA ARG A 70 -24.62 53.60 3.86
C ARG A 70 -26.15 53.63 3.77
N ASP A 71 -26.82 52.72 4.48
CA ASP A 71 -28.27 52.47 4.39
C ASP A 71 -29.13 53.26 5.39
N THR A 72 -28.53 54.08 6.24
CA THR A 72 -29.23 54.93 7.21
C THR A 72 -29.09 56.41 6.84
N ALA A 73 -30.14 57.20 7.01
CA ALA A 73 -30.08 58.65 6.89
C ALA A 73 -30.63 59.35 8.13
N LEU A 74 -30.05 60.51 8.48
CA LEU A 74 -30.45 61.29 9.65
C LEU A 74 -31.07 62.63 9.24
N THR A 75 -32.06 63.10 9.99
CA THR A 75 -32.59 64.46 9.85
C THR A 75 -32.65 65.11 11.21
N TYR A 76 -31.95 66.24 11.38
CA TYR A 76 -31.95 67.02 12.61
C TYR A 76 -33.04 68.10 12.55
N VAL A 77 -34.00 68.07 13.47
CA VAL A 77 -35.04 69.10 13.58
C VAL A 77 -34.75 69.91 14.84
N VAL A 78 -34.52 71.21 14.69
CA VAL A 78 -34.00 72.09 15.77
C VAL A 78 -34.99 73.22 16.04
N ASP A 79 -35.27 73.46 17.31
CA ASP A 79 -36.19 74.48 17.78
C ASP A 79 -35.48 75.82 17.92
N VAL A 80 -35.87 76.79 17.10
CA VAL A 80 -35.33 78.16 17.15
C VAL A 80 -36.37 79.14 17.71
N SER A 81 -37.38 78.66 18.42
CA SER A 81 -38.48 79.49 18.92
C SER A 81 -38.09 80.45 20.05
N GLY A 82 -39.09 81.20 20.51
CA GLY A 82 -39.05 82.07 21.69
C GLY A 82 -38.54 81.39 22.95
N SER A 83 -38.96 80.13 23.15
CA SER A 83 -38.76 79.38 24.39
C SER A 83 -37.30 78.91 24.56
N THR A 84 -36.58 78.75 23.45
CA THR A 84 -35.18 78.29 23.46
C THR A 84 -34.17 79.35 23.90
N ALA A 85 -34.62 80.58 24.20
CA ALA A 85 -33.79 81.62 24.84
C ALA A 85 -33.54 81.38 26.33
N SER A 86 -34.24 80.42 26.94
CA SER A 86 -34.03 80.02 28.33
C SER A 86 -32.62 79.48 28.56
N ALA A 87 -32.12 79.60 29.79
CA ALA A 87 -30.75 79.20 30.12
C ALA A 87 -30.55 77.68 30.08
N CYS A 88 -29.39 77.25 29.58
CA CYS A 88 -28.93 75.86 29.59
C CYS A 88 -27.42 75.82 29.93
N ALA A 89 -26.87 74.65 30.29
CA ALA A 89 -25.54 74.48 30.89
C ALA A 89 -24.37 75.18 30.15
N GLY A 90 -24.51 75.42 28.83
CA GLY A 90 -23.52 76.09 27.99
C GLY A 90 -23.98 77.39 27.30
N GLY A 91 -25.13 77.97 27.68
CA GLY A 91 -25.68 79.15 27.02
C GLY A 91 -27.21 79.18 27.10
N THR A 92 -27.88 79.19 25.95
CA THR A 92 -29.34 79.02 25.86
C THR A 92 -29.70 77.59 25.49
N ILE A 93 -30.98 77.21 25.59
CA ILE A 93 -31.47 75.92 25.10
C ILE A 93 -31.12 75.72 23.62
N LEU A 94 -31.19 76.77 22.79
CA LEU A 94 -30.77 76.69 21.38
C LEU A 94 -29.29 76.29 21.24
N THR A 95 -28.39 76.90 22.01
CA THR A 95 -26.95 76.52 22.00
C THR A 95 -26.76 75.05 22.39
N CYS A 96 -27.59 74.59 23.31
CA CYS A 96 -27.63 73.23 23.79
C CYS A 96 -28.12 72.23 22.74
N GLU A 97 -29.16 72.58 21.97
CA GLU A 97 -29.63 71.79 20.82
C GLU A 97 -28.61 71.77 19.67
N GLN A 98 -27.94 72.88 19.38
CA GLN A 98 -26.86 72.94 18.39
C GLN A 98 -25.69 72.03 18.79
N THR A 99 -25.30 72.07 20.07
CA THR A 99 -24.25 71.19 20.61
C THR A 99 -24.66 69.72 20.49
N ALA A 100 -25.94 69.41 20.70
CA ALA A 100 -26.48 68.07 20.52
C ALA A 100 -26.30 67.60 19.08
N VAL A 101 -26.71 68.40 18.10
CA VAL A 101 -26.56 68.07 16.68
C VAL A 101 -25.09 67.85 16.32
N ASN A 102 -24.17 68.70 16.78
CA ASN A 102 -22.74 68.54 16.51
C ASN A 102 -22.19 67.21 17.07
N ASN A 103 -22.54 66.86 18.31
CA ASN A 103 -22.11 65.61 18.92
C ASN A 103 -22.68 64.38 18.19
N LEU A 104 -23.95 64.42 17.79
CA LEU A 104 -24.60 63.34 17.06
C LEU A 104 -24.05 63.20 15.63
N ASN A 105 -23.77 64.31 14.96
CA ASN A 105 -23.20 64.32 13.62
C ASN A 105 -21.74 63.85 13.60
N ALA A 106 -20.97 64.14 14.65
CA ALA A 106 -19.63 63.58 14.81
C ALA A 106 -19.59 62.06 14.86
N ILE A 107 -20.61 61.44 15.46
CA ILE A 107 -20.79 59.98 15.46
C ILE A 107 -21.19 59.50 14.06
N ALA A 108 -22.15 60.20 13.42
CA ALA A 108 -22.60 59.87 12.08
C ALA A 108 -21.50 60.02 11.01
N ALA A 109 -20.50 60.85 11.24
CA ALA A 109 -19.36 61.10 10.34
C ALA A 109 -18.15 60.17 10.58
N ALA A 110 -18.25 59.19 11.48
CA ALA A 110 -17.17 58.23 11.71
C ALA A 110 -16.85 57.41 10.43
N PRO A 111 -15.60 56.99 10.19
CA PRO A 111 -15.19 56.31 8.95
C PRO A 111 -16.00 55.07 8.56
N ASN A 112 -16.49 54.28 9.52
CA ASN A 112 -17.27 53.05 9.30
C ASN A 112 -18.77 53.23 9.59
N THR A 113 -19.28 54.45 9.44
CA THR A 113 -20.68 54.78 9.66
C THR A 113 -21.61 54.15 8.61
N VAL A 114 -22.80 53.75 9.04
CA VAL A 114 -23.91 53.35 8.14
C VAL A 114 -24.70 54.57 7.64
N VAL A 115 -24.35 55.78 8.10
CA VAL A 115 -25.08 57.00 7.72
C VAL A 115 -24.61 57.50 6.36
N GLY A 116 -25.53 57.54 5.39
CA GLY A 116 -25.26 57.98 4.02
C GLY A 116 -25.60 59.43 3.73
N SER A 117 -26.59 59.99 4.42
CA SER A 117 -26.94 61.40 4.26
C SER A 117 -27.50 61.98 5.56
N VAL A 118 -27.34 63.29 5.70
CA VAL A 118 -27.91 64.11 6.76
C VAL A 118 -28.61 65.32 6.17
N GLY A 119 -29.66 65.79 6.84
CA GLY A 119 -30.33 67.05 6.54
C GLY A 119 -30.81 67.72 7.81
N ALA A 120 -31.27 68.97 7.71
CA ALA A 120 -31.73 69.72 8.88
C ALA A 120 -33.01 70.54 8.61
N VAL A 121 -33.74 70.83 9.68
CA VAL A 121 -34.95 71.65 9.71
C VAL A 121 -34.85 72.60 10.90
N ALA A 122 -35.15 73.89 10.68
CA ALA A 122 -35.35 74.87 11.74
C ALA A 122 -36.84 75.18 11.89
N PHE A 123 -37.34 75.30 13.12
CA PHE A 123 -38.73 75.67 13.33
C PHE A 123 -38.96 76.65 14.48
N GLY A 124 -40.07 77.38 14.37
CA GLY A 124 -40.60 78.32 15.33
C GLY A 124 -42.10 78.52 15.07
N SER A 125 -42.51 79.75 14.69
CA SER A 125 -43.90 80.04 14.27
C SER A 125 -44.30 79.28 12.98
N SER A 126 -43.32 78.97 12.14
CA SER A 126 -43.38 78.11 10.97
C SER A 126 -42.13 77.21 10.96
N ALA A 127 -41.89 76.44 9.90
CA ALA A 127 -40.67 75.67 9.74
C ALA A 127 -40.08 75.84 8.34
N ALA A 128 -38.77 75.62 8.22
CA ALA A 128 -38.06 75.64 6.97
C ALA A 128 -37.04 74.50 6.92
N THR A 129 -36.90 73.87 5.75
CA THR A 129 -35.74 73.02 5.47
C THR A 129 -34.47 73.88 5.44
N VAL A 130 -33.42 73.39 6.07
CA VAL A 130 -32.13 74.08 6.16
C VAL A 130 -31.33 73.77 4.91
N ASP A 131 -30.70 74.79 4.35
CA ASP A 131 -29.70 74.63 3.31
C ASP A 131 -28.39 74.17 3.95
N VAL A 132 -28.01 72.90 3.72
CA VAL A 132 -26.88 72.22 4.40
C VAL A 132 -25.60 72.19 3.57
N GLY A 133 -25.46 73.09 2.58
CA GLY A 133 -24.23 73.23 1.81
C GLY A 133 -24.07 74.61 1.17
N PRO A 134 -22.86 74.97 0.72
CA PRO A 134 -22.57 76.29 0.14
C PRO A 134 -22.85 76.39 -1.37
N ALA A 135 -23.37 75.34 -2.01
CA ALA A 135 -23.58 75.31 -3.45
C ALA A 135 -24.82 76.13 -3.85
N PRO A 136 -24.92 76.59 -5.12
CA PRO A 136 -26.09 77.37 -5.55
C PRO A 136 -27.41 76.60 -5.43
N GLY A 137 -28.40 77.22 -4.79
CA GLY A 137 -29.72 76.64 -4.52
C GLY A 137 -29.83 76.13 -3.08
N ASP A 138 -30.98 75.61 -2.68
CA ASP A 138 -31.13 74.98 -1.35
C ASP A 138 -30.69 73.51 -1.44
N GLN A 139 -29.66 73.11 -0.71
CA GLN A 139 -29.28 71.71 -0.52
C GLN A 139 -30.05 71.13 0.66
N LEU A 140 -30.95 70.18 0.39
CA LEU A 140 -31.69 69.48 1.45
C LEU A 140 -30.85 68.44 2.19
N LEU A 141 -29.78 67.93 1.56
CA LEU A 141 -28.98 66.81 2.03
C LEU A 141 -27.49 67.06 1.80
N THR A 142 -26.67 66.54 2.71
CA THR A 142 -25.21 66.45 2.60
C THR A 142 -24.73 65.13 3.22
N GLU A 143 -23.47 64.73 3.05
CA GLU A 143 -22.94 63.60 3.83
C GLU A 143 -22.54 64.10 5.24
N PRO A 144 -22.61 63.26 6.28
CA PRO A 144 -22.31 63.71 7.66
C PRO A 144 -20.95 64.37 7.83
N GLY A 145 -19.94 63.93 7.06
CA GLY A 145 -18.57 64.41 7.12
C GLY A 145 -18.20 65.47 6.08
N THR A 146 -19.15 65.94 5.26
CA THR A 146 -18.87 66.90 4.19
C THR A 146 -18.47 68.27 4.76
N ASP A 147 -17.36 68.80 4.25
CA ASP A 147 -16.88 70.18 4.40
C ASP A 147 -16.61 70.71 2.98
N ALA A 148 -17.65 71.12 2.28
CA ALA A 148 -17.60 71.52 0.88
C ALA A 148 -16.94 72.89 0.69
N ASN A 149 -16.93 73.74 1.72
CA ASN A 149 -16.31 75.05 1.70
C ASN A 149 -14.81 75.03 2.14
N GLY A 150 -14.36 73.93 2.77
CA GLY A 150 -12.97 73.65 3.12
C GLY A 150 -12.46 74.43 4.33
N ASN A 151 -13.34 74.85 5.24
CA ASN A 151 -12.98 75.67 6.40
C ASN A 151 -12.65 74.86 7.67
N GLY A 152 -12.75 73.53 7.61
CA GLY A 152 -12.50 72.62 8.72
C GLY A 152 -13.71 72.32 9.61
N ALA A 153 -14.88 72.87 9.30
CA ALA A 153 -16.17 72.53 9.92
C ALA A 153 -17.05 71.78 8.91
N ARG A 154 -17.91 70.88 9.40
CA ARG A 154 -18.84 70.16 8.51
C ARG A 154 -20.03 71.05 8.19
N ASP A 155 -20.45 71.07 6.93
CA ASP A 155 -21.44 72.04 6.46
C ASP A 155 -22.78 71.95 7.23
N VAL A 156 -23.24 70.74 7.58
CA VAL A 156 -24.48 70.58 8.38
C VAL A 156 -24.35 71.18 9.79
N GLU A 157 -23.17 71.08 10.40
CA GLU A 157 -22.87 71.63 11.73
C GLU A 157 -22.79 73.16 11.67
N GLU A 158 -22.29 73.73 10.57
CA GLU A 158 -22.27 75.16 10.33
C GLU A 158 -23.67 75.73 10.09
N ALA A 159 -24.47 75.07 9.25
CA ALA A 159 -25.84 75.49 8.96
C ALA A 159 -26.69 75.50 10.24
N VAL A 160 -26.57 74.45 11.07
CA VAL A 160 -27.24 74.37 12.37
C VAL A 160 -26.64 75.37 13.37
N GLY A 161 -25.32 75.54 13.40
CA GLY A 161 -24.64 76.52 14.25
C GLY A 161 -25.00 77.98 13.94
N SER A 162 -25.46 78.26 12.72
CA SER A 162 -25.93 79.60 12.30
C SER A 162 -27.32 79.96 12.82
N MET A 163 -28.05 78.98 13.38
CA MET A 163 -29.40 79.19 13.87
C MET A 163 -29.42 80.17 15.04
N VAL A 164 -30.35 81.11 14.99
CA VAL A 164 -30.66 82.07 16.04
C VAL A 164 -32.16 82.10 16.25
N GLN A 165 -32.63 82.67 17.35
CA GLN A 165 -34.05 82.75 17.62
C GLN A 165 -34.85 83.32 16.43
N GLY A 166 -35.74 82.50 15.88
CA GLY A 166 -36.66 82.80 14.79
C GLY A 166 -36.09 82.66 13.38
N SER A 167 -34.85 82.19 13.18
CA SER A 167 -34.27 82.03 11.83
C SER A 167 -33.03 81.13 11.77
N VAL A 168 -32.75 80.59 10.59
CA VAL A 168 -31.45 80.01 10.23
C VAL A 168 -30.69 80.99 9.34
N GLY A 169 -29.37 81.14 9.55
CA GLY A 169 -28.56 82.18 8.90
C GLY A 169 -27.72 81.71 7.70
N LEU A 170 -27.29 80.45 7.72
CA LEU A 170 -26.47 79.80 6.69
C LEU A 170 -27.13 78.49 6.22
N PHE A 171 -26.85 78.00 5.02
CA PHE A 171 -26.15 78.70 3.93
C PHE A 171 -27.08 79.63 3.13
N THR A 172 -28.39 79.42 3.28
CA THR A 172 -29.45 80.32 2.81
C THR A 172 -30.30 80.76 4.00
N GLY A 173 -30.31 82.06 4.28
CA GLY A 173 -31.03 82.63 5.44
C GLY A 173 -32.55 82.52 5.31
N LYS A 174 -33.22 81.95 6.31
CA LYS A 174 -34.69 81.74 6.31
C LYS A 174 -35.33 82.12 7.64
N PRO A 175 -36.32 83.04 7.65
CA PRO A 175 -37.08 83.34 8.85
C PRO A 175 -38.15 82.26 9.11
N VAL A 176 -38.29 81.84 10.35
CA VAL A 176 -39.32 80.88 10.82
C VAL A 176 -40.16 81.42 11.99
N GLY A 177 -39.86 82.63 12.49
CA GLY A 177 -40.62 83.30 13.56
C GLY A 177 -40.40 82.68 14.95
N THR A 178 -40.92 83.32 15.99
CA THR A 178 -40.57 83.01 17.40
C THR A 178 -41.64 82.27 18.21
N GLY A 179 -42.76 81.89 17.60
CA GLY A 179 -43.70 80.94 18.22
C GLY A 179 -43.13 79.52 18.24
N THR A 180 -43.82 78.56 18.85
CA THR A 180 -43.40 77.14 18.86
C THR A 180 -44.52 76.29 18.27
N THR A 181 -44.29 75.72 17.08
CA THR A 181 -45.26 74.89 16.34
C THR A 181 -44.62 73.62 15.77
N PHE A 182 -45.12 72.44 16.17
CA PHE A 182 -44.53 71.16 15.75
C PHE A 182 -45.05 70.64 14.41
N VAL A 183 -46.30 70.94 14.03
CA VAL A 183 -46.90 70.46 12.77
C VAL A 183 -46.08 70.87 11.53
N PRO A 184 -45.68 72.15 11.34
CA PRO A 184 -44.83 72.54 10.22
C PRO A 184 -43.45 71.89 10.26
N ALA A 185 -42.91 71.64 11.46
CA ALA A 185 -41.61 71.01 11.65
C ALA A 185 -41.62 69.55 11.17
N VAL A 186 -42.65 68.77 11.54
CA VAL A 186 -42.84 67.39 11.07
C VAL A 186 -43.02 67.35 9.55
N GLN A 187 -43.80 68.28 8.95
CA GLN A 187 -43.96 68.35 7.49
C GLN A 187 -42.65 68.68 6.75
N SER A 188 -41.85 69.57 7.32
CA SER A 188 -40.54 69.93 6.76
C SER A 188 -39.55 68.77 6.90
N ALA A 189 -39.58 68.04 8.02
CA ALA A 189 -38.79 66.83 8.21
C ALA A 189 -39.20 65.72 7.24
N THR A 190 -40.49 65.55 6.96
CA THR A 190 -40.99 64.67 5.89
C THR A 190 -40.43 65.08 4.51
N THR A 191 -40.29 66.38 4.24
CA THR A 191 -39.70 66.86 2.98
C THR A 191 -38.23 66.45 2.86
N VAL A 192 -37.44 66.63 3.93
CA VAL A 192 -36.03 66.19 3.97
C VAL A 192 -35.92 64.67 3.85
N THR A 193 -36.68 63.92 4.64
CA THR A 193 -36.65 62.46 4.62
C THR A 193 -37.12 61.88 3.28
N ASN A 194 -38.07 62.49 2.58
CA ASN A 194 -38.45 62.07 1.22
C ASN A 194 -37.34 62.28 0.18
N ALA A 195 -36.44 63.24 0.39
CA ALA A 195 -35.28 63.43 -0.48
C ALA A 195 -34.18 62.37 -0.24
N GLN A 196 -34.18 61.70 0.91
CA GLN A 196 -33.19 60.68 1.27
C GLN A 196 -33.43 59.39 0.49
N SER A 197 -32.36 58.84 -0.10
CA SER A 197 -32.39 57.58 -0.85
C SER A 197 -32.23 56.34 0.04
N GLN A 198 -31.77 56.53 1.28
CA GLN A 198 -31.52 55.46 2.23
C GLN A 198 -32.82 54.77 2.65
N PRO A 199 -32.82 53.42 2.75
CA PRO A 199 -34.02 52.67 3.14
C PRO A 199 -34.44 52.97 4.58
N ARG A 200 -33.49 53.25 5.48
CA ARG A 200 -33.78 53.60 6.88
C ARG A 200 -33.57 55.09 7.12
N LYS A 201 -34.57 55.75 7.72
CA LYS A 201 -34.58 57.20 7.92
C LYS A 201 -34.91 57.51 9.37
N ILE A 202 -34.07 58.30 10.02
CA ILE A 202 -34.19 58.62 11.44
C ILE A 202 -34.28 60.14 11.57
N VAL A 203 -35.33 60.61 12.24
CA VAL A 203 -35.50 62.02 12.59
C VAL A 203 -35.15 62.20 14.05
N LEU A 204 -34.21 63.11 14.31
CA LEU A 204 -33.81 63.53 15.65
C LEU A 204 -34.46 64.90 15.89
N PHE A 205 -35.51 64.93 16.72
CA PHE A 205 -36.33 66.13 16.93
C PHE A 205 -36.00 66.77 18.27
N LEU A 206 -35.36 67.94 18.27
CA LEU A 206 -34.89 68.66 19.45
C LEU A 206 -35.79 69.88 19.70
N SER A 207 -36.28 70.02 20.93
CA SER A 207 -37.08 71.15 21.41
C SER A 207 -37.11 71.17 22.94
N ASP A 208 -37.53 72.26 23.57
CA ASP A 208 -37.81 72.30 25.01
C ASP A 208 -39.20 71.75 25.40
N GLY A 209 -40.02 71.32 24.43
CA GLY A 209 -41.05 70.30 24.65
C GLY A 209 -42.50 70.70 24.47
N PHE A 210 -42.82 72.00 24.35
CA PHE A 210 -44.21 72.46 24.24
C PHE A 210 -44.44 73.34 23.02
N ALA A 211 -45.35 72.90 22.15
CA ALA A 211 -45.81 73.68 21.03
C ALA A 211 -47.30 74.02 21.15
N SER A 212 -47.75 74.89 20.25
CA SER A 212 -49.16 75.05 19.93
C SER A 212 -49.55 74.14 18.75
N GLY A 213 -50.73 73.51 18.84
CA GLY A 213 -51.32 72.70 17.76
C GLY A 213 -51.21 71.18 17.95
N ASP A 214 -52.13 70.45 17.32
CA ASP A 214 -52.25 68.98 17.39
C ASP A 214 -51.38 68.29 16.33
N VAL A 215 -50.35 67.56 16.76
CA VAL A 215 -49.42 66.81 15.88
C VAL A 215 -49.99 65.48 15.39
N THR A 216 -51.10 64.99 15.92
CA THR A 216 -51.69 63.72 15.47
C THR A 216 -52.24 63.81 14.04
N GLY A 217 -52.59 65.02 13.58
CA GLY A 217 -53.07 65.29 12.22
C GLY A 217 -52.04 65.10 11.11
N VAL A 218 -50.74 64.98 11.44
CA VAL A 218 -49.67 64.71 10.46
C VAL A 218 -49.21 63.24 10.44
N ALA A 219 -49.82 62.36 11.24
CA ALA A 219 -49.50 60.93 11.29
C ALA A 219 -49.51 60.24 9.92
N GLY A 220 -50.51 60.55 9.08
CA GLY A 220 -50.62 59.98 7.73
C GLY A 220 -49.65 60.55 6.69
N ALA A 221 -48.87 61.57 7.05
CA ALA A 221 -47.89 62.21 6.18
C ALA A 221 -46.44 61.76 6.46
N VAL A 222 -46.20 61.03 7.56
CA VAL A 222 -44.87 60.46 7.86
C VAL A 222 -44.74 59.10 7.16
N PRO A 223 -43.71 58.89 6.31
CA PRO A 223 -43.50 57.60 5.67
C PRO A 223 -43.24 56.49 6.69
N ALA A 224 -43.68 55.27 6.40
CA ALA A 224 -43.60 54.13 7.31
C ALA A 224 -42.16 53.67 7.66
N ASN A 225 -41.15 54.14 6.92
CA ASN A 225 -39.73 53.82 7.14
C ASN A 225 -38.96 54.96 7.84
N VAL A 226 -39.67 55.91 8.44
CA VAL A 226 -39.11 57.05 9.17
C VAL A 226 -39.42 56.90 10.65
N ASP A 227 -38.37 56.83 11.48
CA ASP A 227 -38.48 56.77 12.94
C ASP A 227 -38.16 58.13 13.56
N TYR A 228 -39.02 58.65 14.45
CA TYR A 228 -38.82 59.90 15.18
C TYR A 228 -38.33 59.64 16.60
N PHE A 229 -37.11 60.09 16.90
CA PHE A 229 -36.57 60.16 18.26
C PHE A 229 -36.57 61.61 18.71
N THR A 230 -37.35 61.92 19.73
CA THR A 230 -37.53 63.29 20.21
C THR A 230 -36.76 63.54 21.50
N PHE A 231 -36.23 64.74 21.67
CA PHE A 231 -35.41 65.15 22.80
C PHE A 231 -35.98 66.44 23.39
N ALA A 232 -36.45 66.36 24.64
CA ALA A 232 -36.84 67.52 25.41
C ALA A 232 -35.56 68.11 26.03
N VAL A 233 -35.04 69.20 25.49
CA VAL A 233 -33.71 69.75 25.82
C VAL A 233 -33.81 70.91 26.80
N GLY A 234 -33.02 70.86 27.87
CA GLY A 234 -32.82 71.95 28.81
C GLY A 234 -33.61 71.85 30.13
N PRO A 235 -33.30 72.71 31.12
CA PRO A 235 -33.95 72.68 32.43
C PRO A 235 -35.45 73.01 32.35
N GLY A 236 -36.30 72.13 32.85
CA GLY A 236 -37.76 72.32 32.84
C GLY A 236 -38.45 71.88 31.55
N SER A 237 -37.70 71.37 30.57
CA SER A 237 -38.26 70.67 29.41
C SER A 237 -38.86 69.32 29.82
N ALA A 238 -39.88 68.87 29.09
CA ALA A 238 -40.44 67.55 29.29
C ALA A 238 -41.00 66.97 27.99
N CYS A 239 -40.88 65.65 27.86
CA CYS A 239 -41.49 64.90 26.77
C CYS A 239 -43.02 65.00 26.78
N ASN A 240 -43.60 65.08 27.99
CA ASN A 240 -45.03 65.20 28.20
C ASN A 240 -45.29 65.85 29.58
N SER A 241 -45.55 67.16 29.60
CA SER A 241 -46.12 67.83 30.78
C SER A 241 -47.13 68.93 30.40
N GLY A 242 -48.07 68.59 29.52
CA GLY A 242 -49.09 69.49 28.98
C GLY A 242 -50.16 68.74 28.17
N ASP A 243 -50.68 69.35 27.10
CA ASP A 243 -51.53 68.63 26.14
C ASP A 243 -50.67 67.61 25.37
N TYR A 244 -51.01 66.33 25.51
CA TYR A 244 -50.28 65.24 24.86
C TYR A 244 -50.21 65.43 23.34
N ASN A 245 -51.31 65.88 22.72
CA ASN A 245 -51.36 66.07 21.26
C ASN A 245 -50.47 67.22 20.76
N ALA A 246 -49.94 68.05 21.65
CA ALA A 246 -48.99 69.12 21.35
C ALA A 246 -47.60 68.87 21.97
N SER A 247 -47.29 67.62 22.33
CA SER A 247 -46.07 67.22 23.02
C SER A 247 -45.07 66.50 22.11
N LEU A 248 -43.80 66.49 22.51
CA LEU A 248 -42.76 65.69 21.86
C LEU A 248 -43.04 64.18 21.96
N GLN A 249 -43.67 63.72 23.06
CA GLN A 249 -44.04 62.31 23.22
C GLN A 249 -45.02 61.87 22.12
N ALA A 250 -46.00 62.70 21.76
CA ALA A 250 -46.92 62.37 20.67
C ALA A 250 -46.19 62.22 19.33
N ILE A 251 -45.15 63.01 19.05
CA ILE A 251 -44.35 62.89 17.82
C ILE A 251 -43.56 61.58 17.81
N ALA A 252 -42.94 61.18 18.93
CA ALA A 252 -42.22 59.91 19.03
C ALA A 252 -43.17 58.71 18.80
N ASP A 253 -44.34 58.75 19.42
CA ASP A 253 -45.34 57.69 19.34
C ASP A 253 -45.94 57.52 17.93
N LEU A 254 -45.88 58.55 17.05
CA LEU A 254 -46.33 58.46 15.64
C LEU A 254 -45.63 57.36 14.85
N THR A 255 -44.38 57.05 15.21
CA THR A 255 -43.50 56.16 14.44
C THR A 255 -42.93 55.02 15.29
N GLY A 256 -43.35 54.92 16.55
CA GLY A 256 -42.82 53.93 17.50
C GLY A 256 -41.41 54.27 18.02
N GLY A 257 -40.96 55.52 17.85
CA GLY A 257 -39.71 56.01 18.43
C GLY A 257 -39.85 56.38 19.91
N THR A 258 -38.83 57.00 20.48
CA THR A 258 -38.81 57.34 21.92
C THR A 258 -38.63 58.84 22.14
N CYS A 259 -39.29 59.38 23.17
CA CYS A 259 -38.97 60.70 23.69
C CYS A 259 -38.07 60.62 24.91
N THR A 260 -37.00 61.40 24.93
CA THR A 260 -36.06 61.47 26.07
C THR A 260 -35.93 62.89 26.60
N ALA A 261 -36.05 63.07 27.92
CA ALA A 261 -35.74 64.33 28.58
C ALA A 261 -34.23 64.46 28.80
N VAL A 262 -33.67 65.60 28.42
CA VAL A 262 -32.24 65.90 28.43
C VAL A 262 -32.02 67.23 29.15
N PRO A 263 -31.99 67.23 30.50
CA PRO A 263 -31.81 68.46 31.28
C PRO A 263 -30.47 69.16 31.02
N ASP A 264 -29.45 68.40 30.64
CA ASP A 264 -28.11 68.87 30.26
C ASP A 264 -27.65 68.13 29.00
N PRO A 265 -27.38 68.81 27.88
CA PRO A 265 -26.96 68.17 26.63
C PRO A 265 -25.59 67.51 26.69
N ALA A 266 -24.75 67.85 27.67
CA ALA A 266 -23.52 67.09 27.93
C ALA A 266 -23.84 65.64 28.32
N ASN A 267 -25.07 65.38 28.79
CA ASN A 267 -25.60 64.08 29.17
C ASN A 267 -26.65 63.57 28.17
N LEU A 268 -26.61 64.02 26.90
CA LEU A 268 -27.41 63.40 25.85
C LEU A 268 -27.21 61.89 25.94
N PRO A 269 -28.30 61.10 26.06
CA PRO A 269 -28.16 59.67 26.05
C PRO A 269 -27.53 59.27 24.72
N ASN A 270 -26.81 58.16 24.74
CA ASN A 270 -26.14 57.62 23.58
C ASN A 270 -27.16 57.02 22.60
N VAL A 271 -28.14 57.82 22.14
CA VAL A 271 -29.32 57.37 21.38
C VAL A 271 -28.92 57.02 19.97
N VAL A 272 -28.13 57.88 19.30
CA VAL A 272 -27.65 57.57 17.94
C VAL A 272 -26.86 56.26 17.96
N PRO A 273 -25.83 56.06 18.80
CA PRO A 273 -25.24 54.74 18.97
C PRO A 273 -26.21 53.67 19.43
N GLY A 274 -27.21 53.95 20.28
CA GLY A 274 -28.22 52.94 20.65
C GLY A 274 -29.05 52.43 19.46
N VAL A 275 -29.25 53.26 18.43
CA VAL A 275 -30.08 52.94 17.25
C VAL A 275 -29.27 52.71 15.97
N ILE A 276 -27.95 52.89 15.98
CA ILE A 276 -27.04 52.53 14.87
C ILE A 276 -25.88 51.61 15.30
N ALA A 277 -25.70 51.33 16.60
CA ALA A 277 -24.69 50.38 17.03
C ALA A 277 -25.06 48.98 16.57
N SER A 278 -24.03 48.26 16.19
CA SER A 278 -24.11 46.85 15.93
C SER A 278 -23.64 46.04 17.12
N GLN A 279 -24.09 44.81 17.20
CA GLN A 279 -23.66 43.84 18.18
C GLN A 279 -23.53 42.48 17.52
N LEU A 280 -22.42 41.80 17.77
CA LEU A 280 -22.27 40.38 17.50
C LEU A 280 -22.89 39.65 18.69
N THR A 281 -24.00 38.93 18.49
CA THR A 281 -24.81 38.38 19.58
C THR A 281 -24.35 37.00 19.96
N ASP A 282 -24.18 36.11 18.98
CA ASP A 282 -23.82 34.72 19.20
C ASP A 282 -23.24 34.08 17.92
N LEU A 283 -22.63 32.90 18.10
CA LEU A 283 -22.10 32.06 17.02
C LEU A 283 -22.66 30.65 17.17
N THR A 284 -23.00 30.01 16.05
CA THR A 284 -23.49 28.64 16.04
C THR A 284 -22.78 27.77 15.00
N LEU A 285 -22.49 26.52 15.33
CA LEU A 285 -22.01 25.49 14.41
C LEU A 285 -23.16 24.57 13.98
N ARG A 286 -23.25 24.25 12.69
CA ARG A 286 -24.06 23.17 12.14
C ARG A 286 -23.17 22.14 11.46
N VAL A 287 -23.51 20.87 11.64
CA VAL A 287 -22.91 19.74 10.93
C VAL A 287 -23.98 19.14 10.02
N ASP A 288 -23.70 19.00 8.73
CA ASP A 288 -24.58 18.40 7.71
C ASP A 288 -26.02 18.92 7.72
N ASN A 289 -26.19 20.25 7.80
CA ASN A 289 -27.49 20.90 7.93
C ASN A 289 -28.33 20.49 9.17
N GLY A 290 -27.69 19.84 10.14
CA GLY A 290 -28.29 19.42 11.40
C GLY A 290 -28.61 20.58 12.36
N PRO A 291 -28.95 20.26 13.62
CA PRO A 291 -29.27 21.26 14.63
C PRO A 291 -28.07 22.16 14.93
N ALA A 292 -28.35 23.46 15.10
CA ALA A 292 -27.34 24.43 15.46
C ALA A 292 -26.87 24.21 16.90
N THR A 293 -25.55 24.16 17.09
CA THR A 293 -24.89 24.08 18.39
C THR A 293 -24.27 25.42 18.72
N GLN A 294 -24.58 25.99 19.89
CA GLN A 294 -24.03 27.27 20.30
C GLN A 294 -22.53 27.16 20.60
N ILE A 295 -21.73 28.09 20.06
CA ILE A 295 -20.30 28.19 20.33
C ILE A 295 -20.09 29.10 21.55
N THR A 296 -19.55 28.53 22.63
CA THR A 296 -19.36 29.24 23.91
C THR A 296 -17.91 29.62 24.19
N ASN A 297 -16.95 28.92 23.60
CA ASN A 297 -15.53 29.24 23.71
C ASN A 297 -15.16 30.32 22.67
N VAL A 298 -15.51 31.56 23.01
CA VAL A 298 -15.33 32.76 22.18
C VAL A 298 -14.54 33.80 22.96
N THR A 299 -13.51 34.39 22.33
CA THR A 299 -12.65 35.40 22.95
C THR A 299 -12.52 36.64 22.06
N PRO A 300 -12.89 37.84 22.55
CA PRO A 300 -13.63 38.11 23.78
C PRO A 300 -15.06 37.52 23.80
N ALA A 301 -15.63 37.30 24.99
CA ALA A 301 -16.97 36.69 25.15
C ALA A 301 -18.09 37.54 24.55
N LEU A 302 -19.11 36.88 23.98
CA LEU A 302 -20.31 37.50 23.40
C LEU A 302 -21.43 37.70 24.44
N PRO A 303 -22.34 38.67 24.24
CA PRO A 303 -22.45 39.59 23.10
C PRO A 303 -21.42 40.74 23.11
N ARG A 304 -21.07 41.29 21.93
CA ARG A 304 -20.07 42.36 21.77
C ARG A 304 -20.54 43.48 20.85
N THR A 305 -20.56 44.70 21.35
CA THR A 305 -20.85 45.90 20.54
C THR A 305 -19.72 46.18 19.56
N GLY A 306 -20.07 46.49 18.31
CA GLY A 306 -19.13 46.82 17.24
C GLY A 306 -18.53 48.23 17.37
N PRO A 307 -17.39 48.51 16.69
CA PRO A 307 -16.60 47.58 15.88
C PRO A 307 -15.83 46.58 16.75
N ALA A 308 -16.01 45.28 16.51
CA ALA A 308 -15.41 44.22 17.31
C ALA A 308 -15.10 42.97 16.49
N SER A 309 -14.03 42.28 16.86
CA SER A 309 -13.65 40.96 16.36
C SER A 309 -13.46 40.00 17.51
N VAL A 310 -13.82 38.74 17.29
CA VAL A 310 -13.63 37.62 18.23
C VAL A 310 -12.98 36.45 17.52
N THR A 311 -12.26 35.63 18.26
CA THR A 311 -11.86 34.27 17.86
C THR A 311 -12.76 33.25 18.53
N TYR A 312 -12.97 32.10 17.89
CA TYR A 312 -13.76 31.01 18.45
C TYR A 312 -13.12 29.64 18.22
N THR A 313 -13.46 28.72 19.11
CA THR A 313 -13.14 27.29 19.00
C THR A 313 -14.34 26.47 19.41
N VAL A 314 -14.67 25.40 18.68
CA VAL A 314 -15.76 24.47 19.02
C VAL A 314 -15.42 23.07 18.51
N ASP A 315 -15.76 22.04 19.27
CA ASP A 315 -15.67 20.66 18.81
C ASP A 315 -17.04 20.17 18.34
N THR A 316 -17.08 19.45 17.22
CA THR A 316 -18.29 18.73 16.80
C THR A 316 -18.62 17.60 17.76
N ALA A 317 -19.84 17.08 17.71
CA ALA A 317 -20.08 15.71 18.17
C ALA A 317 -19.19 14.72 17.36
N PRO A 318 -18.93 13.49 17.88
CA PRO A 318 -18.17 12.50 17.13
C PRO A 318 -18.78 12.23 15.76
N LEU A 319 -17.98 12.38 14.70
CA LEU A 319 -18.39 12.14 13.31
C LEU A 319 -18.04 10.70 12.89
N SER A 320 -18.94 10.07 12.14
CA SER A 320 -18.71 8.78 11.49
C SER A 320 -17.91 8.95 10.20
N SER A 321 -17.50 7.85 9.54
CA SER A 321 -16.84 7.98 8.24
C SER A 321 -17.76 8.58 7.17
N GLY A 322 -17.16 9.31 6.23
CA GLY A 322 -17.83 10.03 5.17
C GLY A 322 -17.42 11.49 5.08
N THR A 323 -18.01 12.21 4.12
CA THR A 323 -17.81 13.65 3.96
C THR A 323 -18.84 14.40 4.80
N HIS A 324 -18.36 15.33 5.63
CA HIS A 324 -19.18 16.16 6.50
C HIS A 324 -18.98 17.64 6.18
N GLU A 325 -20.08 18.40 6.18
CA GLU A 325 -20.09 19.86 6.02
C GLU A 325 -20.21 20.54 7.39
N LEU A 326 -19.26 21.43 7.71
CA LEU A 326 -19.18 22.17 8.95
C LEU A 326 -19.42 23.65 8.67
N CYS A 327 -20.58 24.17 9.07
CA CYS A 327 -20.98 25.56 8.83
C CYS A 327 -21.05 26.35 10.14
N VAL A 328 -20.31 27.46 10.21
CA VAL A 328 -20.39 28.40 11.33
C VAL A 328 -21.18 29.62 10.89
N THR A 329 -22.23 29.94 11.64
CA THR A 329 -23.06 31.13 11.44
C THR A 329 -22.74 32.14 12.53
N ALA A 330 -22.40 33.37 12.13
CA ALA A 330 -22.37 34.53 13.01
C ALA A 330 -23.71 35.26 13.00
N HIS A 331 -24.23 35.54 14.19
CA HIS A 331 -25.48 36.26 14.40
C HIS A 331 -25.18 37.63 14.97
N GLY A 332 -25.82 38.66 14.43
CA GLY A 332 -25.67 40.01 14.92
C GLY A 332 -26.94 40.82 14.78
N THR A 333 -26.95 41.97 15.45
CA THR A 333 -28.03 42.94 15.38
C THR A 333 -27.44 44.30 15.15
N ASP A 334 -28.03 45.10 14.29
CA ASP A 334 -27.86 46.55 14.30
C ASP A 334 -29.23 47.21 14.41
N GLY A 335 -29.30 48.52 14.30
CA GLY A 335 -30.59 49.18 14.43
C GLY A 335 -31.58 48.86 13.31
N GLY A 336 -31.15 48.27 12.19
CA GLY A 336 -32.08 47.77 11.15
C GLY A 336 -32.69 46.41 11.50
N GLY A 337 -32.14 45.71 12.50
CA GLY A 337 -32.64 44.42 12.97
C GLY A 337 -31.55 43.36 13.08
N ALA A 338 -31.98 42.11 13.28
CA ALA A 338 -31.09 40.95 13.33
C ALA A 338 -30.70 40.47 11.92
N GLY A 339 -29.48 39.98 11.77
CA GLY A 339 -28.95 39.40 10.55
C GLY A 339 -27.85 38.38 10.83
N THR A 340 -27.50 37.61 9.81
CA THR A 340 -26.54 36.50 9.94
C THR A 340 -25.66 36.35 8.71
N VAL A 341 -24.45 35.83 8.91
CA VAL A 341 -23.56 35.37 7.82
C VAL A 341 -23.01 33.99 8.17
N THR A 342 -22.81 33.14 7.17
CA THR A 342 -22.37 31.74 7.38
C THR A 342 -21.17 31.43 6.50
N ASP A 343 -20.17 30.76 7.08
CA ASP A 343 -19.03 30.19 6.37
C ASP A 343 -18.98 28.68 6.62
N CYS A 344 -18.65 27.90 5.58
CA CYS A 344 -18.69 26.45 5.61
C CYS A 344 -17.37 25.85 5.12
N THR A 345 -16.92 24.79 5.77
CA THR A 345 -15.79 23.96 5.34
C THR A 345 -16.21 22.50 5.31
N THR A 346 -15.61 21.72 4.41
CA THR A 346 -15.83 20.27 4.32
C THR A 346 -14.68 19.52 5.00
N VAL A 347 -15.01 18.43 5.68
CA VAL A 347 -14.03 17.47 6.21
C VAL A 347 -14.36 16.07 5.71
N ILE A 348 -13.34 15.26 5.51
CA ILE A 348 -13.47 13.85 5.14
C ILE A 348 -13.06 13.03 6.35
N VAL A 349 -14.00 12.31 6.94
CA VAL A 349 -13.73 11.39 8.03
C VAL A 349 -13.44 10.03 7.42
N ASN A 350 -12.20 9.55 7.53
CA ASN A 350 -11.80 8.27 6.96
C ASN A 350 -11.95 7.13 7.99
N ALA A 351 -12.42 5.95 7.57
CA ALA A 351 -12.35 4.74 8.39
C ALA A 351 -11.06 3.95 8.10
N PRO A 352 -10.62 3.04 8.99
CA PRO A 352 -9.50 2.15 8.66
C PRO A 352 -9.82 1.27 7.43
N PRO A 353 -8.81 0.89 6.63
CA PRO A 353 -9.01 0.01 5.48
C PRO A 353 -9.51 -1.38 5.90
N VAL A 354 -10.30 -2.02 5.04
CA VAL A 354 -10.71 -3.42 5.20
C VAL A 354 -9.82 -4.30 4.33
N VAL A 355 -9.23 -5.33 4.94
CA VAL A 355 -8.28 -6.25 4.29
C VAL A 355 -8.81 -7.68 4.33
N ALA A 356 -8.78 -8.37 3.19
CA ALA A 356 -8.97 -9.81 3.13
C ALA A 356 -7.87 -10.45 2.28
N THR A 357 -7.28 -11.52 2.80
CA THR A 357 -6.18 -12.27 2.17
C THR A 357 -6.65 -13.28 1.12
N GLY A 358 -7.93 -13.64 1.11
CA GLY A 358 -8.41 -14.82 0.39
C GLY A 358 -7.82 -16.12 0.96
N GLY A 359 -7.78 -17.16 0.14
CA GLY A 359 -7.30 -18.48 0.52
C GLY A 359 -8.28 -19.28 1.40
N PRO A 360 -7.82 -20.33 2.11
CA PRO A 360 -6.43 -20.81 2.19
C PRO A 360 -5.87 -21.22 0.83
N TYR A 361 -4.55 -21.16 0.69
CA TYR A 361 -3.83 -21.50 -0.55
C TYR A 361 -3.12 -22.84 -0.41
N ALA A 362 -2.97 -23.54 -1.53
CA ALA A 362 -2.22 -24.79 -1.61
C ALA A 362 -1.47 -24.88 -2.94
N GLY A 363 -0.35 -25.58 -2.94
CA GLY A 363 0.47 -25.79 -4.13
C GLY A 363 1.59 -26.79 -3.89
N GLN A 364 2.53 -26.83 -4.83
CA GLN A 364 3.77 -27.59 -4.71
C GLN A 364 4.91 -26.60 -4.49
N GLU A 365 5.90 -27.00 -3.70
CA GLU A 365 7.16 -26.27 -3.61
C GLU A 365 7.83 -26.09 -4.98
N GLY A 366 8.72 -25.10 -5.09
CA GLY A 366 9.39 -24.75 -6.34
C GLY A 366 8.47 -24.19 -7.44
N THR A 367 7.15 -24.25 -7.26
CA THR A 367 6.15 -23.75 -8.22
C THR A 367 5.48 -22.44 -7.72
N PRO A 368 5.18 -21.48 -8.60
CA PRO A 368 4.45 -20.27 -8.21
C PRO A 368 2.98 -20.55 -7.85
N VAL A 369 2.58 -20.15 -6.64
CA VAL A 369 1.18 -20.18 -6.17
C VAL A 369 0.58 -18.78 -6.31
N ALA A 370 -0.55 -18.68 -7.02
CA ALA A 370 -1.27 -17.42 -7.21
C ALA A 370 -2.05 -17.00 -5.96
N LEU A 371 -1.86 -15.74 -5.55
CA LEU A 371 -2.52 -15.12 -4.40
C LEU A 371 -3.45 -14.00 -4.90
N ALA A 372 -4.61 -13.89 -4.27
CA ALA A 372 -5.60 -12.86 -4.56
C ALA A 372 -6.12 -12.25 -3.26
N GLY A 373 -5.61 -11.08 -2.90
CA GLY A 373 -6.09 -10.27 -1.79
C GLY A 373 -7.07 -9.19 -2.23
N THR A 374 -7.82 -8.64 -1.28
CA THR A 374 -8.64 -7.44 -1.46
C THR A 374 -8.34 -6.45 -0.35
N VAL A 375 -8.16 -5.18 -0.73
CA VAL A 375 -8.07 -4.05 0.20
C VAL A 375 -9.08 -3.00 -0.27
N THR A 376 -9.96 -2.55 0.62
CA THR A 376 -10.95 -1.50 0.32
C THR A 376 -10.89 -0.42 1.38
N ASP A 377 -10.80 0.83 0.93
CA ASP A 377 -10.95 2.03 1.74
C ASP A 377 -11.71 3.07 0.90
N PRO A 378 -13.04 3.12 0.98
CA PRO A 378 -13.86 3.99 0.13
C PRO A 378 -13.78 5.47 0.55
N ASP A 379 -13.39 5.74 1.80
CA ASP A 379 -13.45 7.07 2.42
C ASP A 379 -12.05 7.72 2.51
N GLY A 380 -10.99 6.98 2.16
CA GLY A 380 -9.61 7.34 2.40
C GLY A 380 -8.79 7.75 1.16
N PRO A 381 -7.55 8.23 1.40
CA PRO A 381 -6.60 8.57 0.35
C PRO A 381 -6.05 7.30 -0.34
N SER A 382 -4.98 7.45 -1.13
CA SER A 382 -4.30 6.31 -1.75
C SER A 382 -3.79 5.31 -0.70
N LEU A 383 -4.10 4.03 -0.91
CA LEU A 383 -3.67 2.92 -0.06
C LEU A 383 -2.32 2.36 -0.48
N THR A 384 -1.56 1.85 0.50
CA THR A 384 -0.43 0.95 0.25
C THR A 384 -0.74 -0.44 0.82
N SER A 385 -0.28 -1.47 0.12
CA SER A 385 -0.44 -2.87 0.55
C SER A 385 0.87 -3.63 0.45
N GLN A 386 1.05 -4.63 1.32
CA GLN A 386 2.23 -5.49 1.31
C GLN A 386 1.90 -6.90 1.80
N TRP A 387 2.25 -7.88 0.97
CA TRP A 387 2.32 -9.29 1.32
C TRP A 387 3.64 -9.62 2.03
N SER A 388 3.55 -10.48 3.04
CA SER A 388 4.68 -11.11 3.72
C SER A 388 4.33 -12.56 4.05
N ILE A 389 5.37 -13.37 4.30
CA ILE A 389 5.23 -14.79 4.58
C ILE A 389 6.15 -15.17 5.74
N THR A 390 5.66 -16.01 6.64
CA THR A 390 6.44 -16.55 7.76
C THR A 390 6.23 -18.06 7.87
N PRO A 391 7.28 -18.82 8.20
CA PRO A 391 7.16 -20.27 8.39
C PRO A 391 6.21 -20.57 9.55
N GLN A 392 5.44 -21.65 9.44
CA GLN A 392 4.54 -22.12 10.49
C GLN A 392 4.92 -23.52 10.99
N SER A 393 4.85 -24.54 10.14
CA SER A 393 5.14 -25.93 10.54
C SER A 393 5.60 -26.77 9.35
N GLY A 394 6.56 -27.68 9.58
CA GLY A 394 7.13 -28.52 8.51
C GLY A 394 7.89 -27.71 7.48
N VAL A 395 8.55 -26.63 7.91
CA VAL A 395 9.39 -25.79 7.04
C VAL A 395 10.81 -25.88 7.55
N ASP A 396 11.76 -26.15 6.68
CA ASP A 396 13.12 -26.33 7.11
C ASP A 396 13.86 -25.02 7.44
N PRO A 397 14.83 -25.07 8.37
CA PRO A 397 15.64 -23.90 8.69
C PRO A 397 16.44 -23.41 7.48
N GLY A 398 16.29 -22.13 7.15
CA GLY A 398 17.03 -21.48 6.05
C GLY A 398 16.26 -21.40 4.74
N THR A 399 15.08 -22.01 4.69
CA THR A 399 14.14 -21.92 3.56
C THR A 399 13.72 -20.49 3.26
N THR A 400 13.51 -20.20 1.98
CA THR A 400 13.15 -18.88 1.47
C THR A 400 11.94 -18.92 0.54
N CYS A 401 11.12 -17.87 0.61
CA CYS A 401 10.01 -17.66 -0.29
C CYS A 401 10.13 -16.29 -0.96
N THR A 402 9.80 -16.22 -2.25
CA THR A 402 9.87 -14.99 -3.04
C THR A 402 8.50 -14.65 -3.63
N PHE A 403 8.10 -13.39 -3.47
CA PHE A 403 6.92 -12.84 -4.13
C PHE A 403 7.30 -12.21 -5.47
N SER A 404 6.49 -12.40 -6.51
CA SER A 404 6.70 -11.73 -7.81
C SER A 404 6.49 -10.21 -7.72
N ALA A 405 5.47 -9.79 -6.97
CA ALA A 405 5.23 -8.39 -6.64
C ALA A 405 4.59 -8.29 -5.24
N PRO A 406 5.36 -8.07 -4.15
CA PRO A 406 4.83 -8.12 -2.79
C PRO A 406 3.82 -7.00 -2.49
N ALA A 407 3.86 -5.88 -3.22
CA ALA A 407 2.91 -4.78 -3.02
C ALA A 407 1.59 -4.96 -3.80
N ALA A 408 1.53 -5.90 -4.75
CA ALA A 408 0.34 -6.12 -5.56
C ALA A 408 -0.65 -7.05 -4.85
N LEU A 409 -1.95 -6.71 -4.89
CA LEU A 409 -3.01 -7.54 -4.32
C LEU A 409 -3.12 -8.91 -4.98
N ASN A 410 -2.96 -8.95 -6.31
CA ASN A 410 -2.82 -10.16 -7.10
C ASN A 410 -1.33 -10.38 -7.40
N THR A 411 -0.77 -11.46 -6.87
CA THR A 411 0.65 -11.75 -6.96
C THR A 411 0.88 -13.26 -6.96
N THR A 412 2.13 -13.70 -7.04
CA THR A 412 2.51 -15.10 -6.84
C THR A 412 3.58 -15.21 -5.77
N VAL A 413 3.58 -16.31 -5.04
CA VAL A 413 4.66 -16.68 -4.12
C VAL A 413 5.25 -18.03 -4.53
N THR A 414 6.57 -18.15 -4.49
CA THR A 414 7.31 -19.39 -4.72
C THR A 414 8.25 -19.63 -3.56
N CYS A 415 8.14 -20.76 -2.89
CA CYS A 415 9.06 -21.21 -1.85
C CYS A 415 9.94 -22.33 -2.39
N ASN A 416 11.15 -22.45 -1.86
CA ASN A 416 12.15 -23.41 -2.35
C ASN A 416 12.14 -24.76 -1.62
N ASP A 417 11.10 -25.03 -0.86
CA ASP A 417 10.90 -26.13 0.09
C ASP A 417 9.41 -26.18 0.46
N ASP A 418 8.96 -27.26 1.10
CA ASP A 418 7.56 -27.55 1.36
C ASP A 418 7.06 -26.96 2.70
N GLY A 419 5.97 -27.52 3.25
CA GLY A 419 5.46 -27.14 4.55
C GLY A 419 4.30 -26.15 4.57
N VAL A 420 3.97 -25.72 5.79
CA VAL A 420 2.87 -24.78 6.06
C VAL A 420 3.43 -23.41 6.43
N TRP A 421 2.88 -22.40 5.77
CA TRP A 421 3.28 -21.01 5.88
C TRP A 421 2.10 -20.13 6.27
N THR A 422 2.36 -19.09 7.05
CA THR A 422 1.40 -18.01 7.28
C THR A 422 1.69 -16.88 6.29
N LEU A 423 0.72 -16.60 5.43
CA LEU A 423 0.69 -15.41 4.58
C LEU A 423 0.02 -14.25 5.34
N ARG A 424 0.60 -13.06 5.23
CA ARG A 424 0.10 -11.84 5.85
C ARG A 424 -0.04 -10.74 4.80
N LEU A 425 -1.25 -10.21 4.61
CA LEU A 425 -1.50 -9.00 3.82
C LEU A 425 -1.72 -7.83 4.78
N THR A 426 -0.92 -6.79 4.61
CA THR A 426 -1.00 -5.55 5.38
C THR A 426 -1.45 -4.41 4.48
N ALA A 427 -2.34 -3.55 4.98
CA ALA A 427 -2.73 -2.31 4.31
C ALA A 427 -2.52 -1.10 5.23
N ASN A 428 -2.08 0.01 4.64
CA ASN A 428 -1.86 1.28 5.32
C ASN A 428 -2.44 2.43 4.48
N ASP A 429 -3.26 3.26 5.12
CA ASP A 429 -3.94 4.43 4.55
C ASP A 429 -3.25 5.76 4.92
N GLY A 430 -2.11 5.70 5.64
CA GLY A 430 -1.36 6.85 6.13
C GLY A 430 -1.99 7.58 7.32
N LEU A 431 -3.16 7.17 7.78
CA LEU A 431 -3.93 7.85 8.84
C LEU A 431 -4.12 6.96 10.07
N HIS A 432 -4.38 5.67 9.86
CA HIS A 432 -4.58 4.68 10.90
C HIS A 432 -3.37 3.73 11.02
N PRO A 433 -3.25 3.00 12.15
CA PRO A 433 -2.32 1.88 12.25
C PRO A 433 -2.60 0.84 11.15
N ASP A 434 -1.55 0.12 10.75
CA ASP A 434 -1.61 -0.96 9.76
C ASP A 434 -2.74 -1.97 10.06
N VAL A 435 -3.61 -2.21 9.08
CA VAL A 435 -4.61 -3.28 9.14
C VAL A 435 -4.03 -4.53 8.52
N VAL A 436 -4.21 -5.66 9.22
CA VAL A 436 -3.56 -6.93 8.89
C VAL A 436 -4.59 -8.04 8.81
N ALA A 437 -4.52 -8.84 7.74
CA ALA A 437 -5.19 -10.13 7.64
C ALA A 437 -4.16 -11.24 7.34
N THR A 438 -4.43 -12.44 7.83
CA THR A 438 -3.58 -13.62 7.60
C THR A 438 -4.36 -14.77 6.98
N THR A 439 -3.66 -15.68 6.31
CA THR A 439 -4.20 -16.94 5.78
C THR A 439 -3.07 -17.96 5.67
N THR A 440 -3.39 -19.22 5.42
CA THR A 440 -2.40 -20.29 5.31
C THR A 440 -2.06 -20.60 3.86
N LEU A 441 -0.79 -20.94 3.63
CA LEU A 441 -0.31 -21.57 2.40
C LEU A 441 0.27 -22.95 2.77
N THR A 442 -0.22 -24.00 2.13
CA THR A 442 0.30 -25.36 2.30
C THR A 442 0.98 -25.81 1.01
N LEU A 443 2.28 -26.05 1.09
CA LEU A 443 3.07 -26.60 0.00
C LEU A 443 3.32 -28.09 0.26
N THR A 444 3.22 -28.90 -0.78
CA THR A 444 3.54 -30.33 -0.73
C THR A 444 4.87 -30.59 -1.40
N ASN A 445 5.67 -31.47 -0.80
CA ASN A 445 6.90 -32.03 -1.37
C ASN A 445 6.69 -32.60 -2.80
N VAL A 446 7.67 -32.37 -3.69
CA VAL A 446 7.81 -32.94 -5.02
C VAL A 446 9.06 -33.81 -5.10
N ALA A 447 8.86 -35.13 -5.16
CA ALA A 447 9.95 -36.10 -5.25
C ALA A 447 10.98 -35.82 -6.37
N PRO A 448 12.27 -36.19 -6.17
CA PRO A 448 13.34 -35.97 -7.13
C PRO A 448 13.15 -36.78 -8.41
N GLN A 449 13.93 -36.45 -9.44
CA GLN A 449 14.07 -37.24 -10.64
C GLN A 449 15.47 -37.81 -10.74
N VAL A 450 15.61 -39.12 -10.98
CA VAL A 450 16.91 -39.80 -11.08
C VAL A 450 17.03 -40.60 -12.38
N SER A 451 18.25 -40.67 -12.91
CA SER A 451 18.64 -41.55 -14.01
C SER A 451 20.01 -42.16 -13.74
N ILE A 452 20.33 -43.29 -14.38
CA ILE A 452 21.66 -43.91 -14.29
C ILE A 452 22.41 -43.61 -15.58
N SER A 453 23.54 -42.89 -15.49
CA SER A 453 24.36 -42.52 -16.64
C SER A 453 25.50 -43.52 -16.90
N SER A 454 25.89 -44.27 -15.87
CA SER A 454 26.84 -45.38 -15.96
C SER A 454 26.54 -46.42 -14.88
N PRO A 455 26.65 -47.73 -15.18
CA PRO A 455 26.91 -48.32 -16.48
C PRO A 455 25.68 -48.19 -17.43
N ALA A 456 25.90 -48.36 -18.73
CA ALA A 456 24.81 -48.43 -19.69
C ALA A 456 23.99 -49.72 -19.50
N ASN A 457 22.72 -49.71 -19.93
CA ASN A 457 21.87 -50.89 -19.86
C ASN A 457 22.48 -52.06 -20.67
N ASN A 458 22.51 -53.26 -20.07
CA ASN A 458 23.14 -54.49 -20.58
C ASN A 458 24.67 -54.48 -20.63
N THR A 459 25.34 -53.69 -19.78
CA THR A 459 26.80 -53.74 -19.71
C THR A 459 27.27 -55.12 -19.24
N LEU A 460 28.15 -55.75 -20.01
CA LEU A 460 28.85 -56.98 -19.63
C LEU A 460 30.00 -56.65 -18.70
N VAL A 461 30.04 -57.30 -17.55
CA VAL A 461 31.07 -57.07 -16.53
C VAL A 461 31.75 -58.40 -16.18
N PRO A 462 33.08 -58.50 -16.24
CA PRO A 462 33.74 -59.71 -15.78
C PRO A 462 33.57 -59.87 -14.27
N ARG A 463 33.26 -61.08 -13.82
CA ARG A 463 33.16 -61.45 -12.40
C ARG A 463 34.38 -60.96 -11.62
N ASN A 464 34.15 -60.51 -10.39
CA ASN A 464 35.15 -59.94 -9.49
C ASN A 464 35.85 -58.67 -10.03
N THR A 465 35.25 -57.98 -11.00
CA THR A 465 35.72 -56.67 -11.47
C THR A 465 34.86 -55.58 -10.86
N PRO A 466 35.45 -54.55 -10.24
CA PRO A 466 34.70 -53.43 -9.70
C PRO A 466 34.06 -52.62 -10.83
N ILE A 467 32.77 -52.31 -10.65
CA ILE A 467 32.04 -51.33 -11.46
C ILE A 467 31.67 -50.13 -10.61
N THR A 468 31.54 -48.97 -11.26
CA THR A 468 31.03 -47.75 -10.65
C THR A 468 29.67 -47.43 -11.27
N VAL A 469 28.66 -47.30 -10.41
CA VAL A 469 27.35 -46.76 -10.74
C VAL A 469 27.37 -45.27 -10.48
N THR A 470 26.93 -44.50 -11.48
CA THR A 470 26.78 -43.05 -11.40
C THR A 470 25.36 -42.69 -11.83
N ALA A 471 24.64 -42.01 -10.95
CA ALA A 471 23.24 -41.67 -11.13
C ALA A 471 23.00 -40.18 -10.85
N PRO A 472 23.00 -39.31 -11.87
CA PRO A 472 22.58 -37.92 -11.71
C PRO A 472 21.09 -37.82 -11.36
N PHE A 473 20.75 -36.84 -10.52
CA PHE A 473 19.38 -36.52 -10.15
C PHE A 473 19.14 -35.00 -10.12
N THR A 474 17.87 -34.60 -10.22
CA THR A 474 17.40 -33.22 -10.11
C THR A 474 16.19 -33.15 -9.18
N ASP A 475 16.06 -32.03 -8.49
CA ASP A 475 14.90 -31.70 -7.67
C ASP A 475 14.48 -30.24 -7.93
N ILE A 476 13.17 -29.99 -7.93
CA ILE A 476 12.64 -28.64 -8.11
C ILE A 476 12.83 -27.80 -6.85
N ALA A 477 12.81 -28.43 -5.68
CA ALA A 477 13.05 -27.81 -4.41
C ALA A 477 14.56 -27.70 -4.20
N THR A 478 15.00 -26.46 -3.95
CA THR A 478 16.43 -26.15 -3.97
C THR A 478 17.04 -26.14 -2.57
N HIS A 479 16.21 -26.29 -1.53
CA HIS A 479 16.65 -26.43 -0.16
C HIS A 479 16.90 -27.88 0.25
N ASP A 480 16.29 -28.83 -0.46
CA ASP A 480 16.28 -30.25 -0.12
C ASP A 480 17.67 -30.89 -0.06
N THR A 481 17.81 -31.79 0.89
CA THR A 481 18.95 -32.69 1.04
C THR A 481 18.58 -34.12 0.66
N HIS A 482 19.47 -34.78 -0.09
CA HIS A 482 19.13 -36.07 -0.66
C HIS A 482 20.00 -37.19 -0.10
N THR A 483 19.39 -38.34 0.10
CA THR A 483 20.07 -39.61 0.38
C THR A 483 19.97 -40.53 -0.83
N CYS A 484 20.93 -41.46 -0.94
CA CYS A 484 20.93 -42.42 -2.04
C CYS A 484 21.24 -43.83 -1.56
N THR A 485 20.52 -44.80 -2.12
CA THR A 485 20.74 -46.23 -1.94
C THR A 485 20.88 -46.94 -3.28
N VAL A 486 21.72 -47.97 -3.34
CA VAL A 486 21.96 -48.77 -4.54
C VAL A 486 21.83 -50.25 -4.19
N ASP A 487 20.84 -50.91 -4.79
CA ASP A 487 20.68 -52.35 -4.76
C ASP A 487 21.28 -52.94 -6.05
N PHE A 488 22.21 -53.88 -5.90
CA PHE A 488 22.87 -54.53 -7.02
C PHE A 488 22.21 -55.85 -7.45
N ASP A 489 21.10 -56.25 -6.81
CA ASP A 489 20.27 -57.41 -7.21
C ASP A 489 21.08 -58.72 -7.32
N ASP A 490 22.06 -58.90 -6.42
CA ASP A 490 22.88 -60.11 -6.32
C ASP A 490 22.81 -60.76 -4.92
N GLY A 491 21.89 -60.29 -4.07
CA GLY A 491 21.69 -60.75 -2.70
C GLY A 491 22.66 -60.15 -1.68
N THR A 492 23.57 -59.25 -2.09
CA THR A 492 24.35 -58.45 -1.14
C THR A 492 23.50 -57.35 -0.51
N PRO A 493 23.87 -56.83 0.69
CA PRO A 493 23.14 -55.73 1.31
C PRO A 493 23.12 -54.48 0.43
N VAL A 494 21.99 -53.75 0.45
CA VAL A 494 21.86 -52.44 -0.21
C VAL A 494 22.97 -51.49 0.25
N VAL A 495 23.63 -50.86 -0.71
CA VAL A 495 24.76 -49.96 -0.49
C VAL A 495 24.25 -48.53 -0.34
N THR A 496 24.72 -47.80 0.68
CA THR A 496 24.53 -46.35 0.75
C THR A 496 25.46 -45.68 -0.25
N GLY A 497 24.88 -44.98 -1.23
CA GLY A 497 25.62 -44.24 -2.25
C GLY A 497 26.21 -42.94 -1.70
N SER A 498 27.34 -42.50 -2.27
CA SER A 498 27.89 -41.17 -2.01
C SER A 498 27.15 -40.14 -2.84
N VAL A 499 26.52 -39.18 -2.17
CA VAL A 499 25.81 -38.05 -2.81
C VAL A 499 26.73 -36.84 -2.86
N ALA A 500 26.95 -36.31 -4.06
CA ALA A 500 27.51 -34.99 -4.28
C ALA A 500 26.44 -34.10 -4.91
N GLN A 501 25.98 -33.08 -4.19
CA GLN A 501 24.84 -32.24 -4.60
C GLN A 501 25.09 -30.75 -4.42
N GLY A 502 24.31 -29.96 -5.15
CA GLY A 502 24.08 -28.54 -4.93
C GLY A 502 22.58 -28.26 -4.86
N ALA A 503 22.20 -26.99 -4.99
CA ALA A 503 20.79 -26.58 -5.00
C ALA A 503 20.03 -27.25 -6.18
N GLY A 504 19.02 -28.06 -5.87
CA GLY A 504 18.10 -28.69 -6.84
C GLY A 504 18.71 -29.75 -7.76
N SER A 505 19.93 -30.22 -7.50
CA SER A 505 20.53 -31.32 -8.30
C SER A 505 21.75 -31.95 -7.65
N GLY A 506 22.04 -33.19 -8.03
CA GLY A 506 23.23 -33.88 -7.57
C GLY A 506 23.55 -35.14 -8.35
N THR A 507 24.47 -35.92 -7.81
CA THR A 507 24.86 -37.22 -8.37
C THR A 507 25.11 -38.20 -7.24
N CYS A 508 24.47 -39.36 -7.35
CA CYS A 508 24.75 -40.52 -6.52
C CYS A 508 25.82 -41.41 -7.17
N THR A 509 26.78 -41.89 -6.38
CA THR A 509 27.83 -42.81 -6.83
C THR A 509 28.01 -43.98 -5.88
N ALA A 510 28.18 -45.19 -6.41
CA ALA A 510 28.49 -46.40 -5.64
C ALA A 510 29.40 -47.34 -6.45
N THR A 511 30.18 -48.17 -5.77
CA THR A 511 31.02 -49.19 -6.41
C THR A 511 30.66 -50.59 -5.93
N HIS A 512 30.74 -51.58 -6.81
CA HIS A 512 30.40 -52.98 -6.50
C HIS A 512 31.18 -53.97 -7.35
N SER A 513 31.34 -55.21 -6.85
CA SER A 513 31.96 -56.31 -7.59
C SER A 513 31.11 -57.58 -7.44
N TYR A 514 30.54 -58.05 -8.56
CA TYR A 514 29.76 -59.28 -8.59
C TYR A 514 30.65 -60.51 -8.42
N THR A 515 30.29 -61.37 -7.46
CA THR A 515 30.98 -62.64 -7.20
C THR A 515 30.35 -63.82 -7.93
N GLY A 516 29.08 -63.68 -8.35
CA GLY A 516 28.35 -64.64 -9.18
C GLY A 516 28.44 -64.33 -10.68
N VAL A 517 27.83 -65.20 -11.49
CA VAL A 517 27.50 -64.97 -12.89
C VAL A 517 25.99 -64.81 -12.96
N GLY A 518 25.49 -63.90 -13.80
CA GLY A 518 24.05 -63.65 -13.87
C GLY A 518 23.71 -62.27 -14.41
N ALA A 519 22.42 -62.05 -14.69
CA ALA A 519 21.89 -60.73 -14.95
C ALA A 519 21.34 -60.12 -13.66
N HIS A 520 21.66 -58.85 -13.43
CA HIS A 520 21.36 -58.11 -12.22
C HIS A 520 20.71 -56.77 -12.57
N ASN A 521 19.55 -56.46 -11.99
CA ASN A 521 18.95 -55.15 -12.13
C ASN A 521 19.50 -54.23 -11.04
N VAL A 522 20.37 -53.30 -11.40
CA VAL A 522 20.88 -52.31 -10.46
C VAL A 522 19.81 -51.24 -10.25
N LEU A 523 19.27 -51.14 -9.04
CA LEU A 523 18.28 -50.13 -8.64
C LEU A 523 18.99 -49.03 -7.86
N VAL A 524 18.88 -47.79 -8.33
CA VAL A 524 19.33 -46.60 -7.60
C VAL A 524 18.10 -45.84 -7.13
N THR A 525 17.93 -45.68 -5.81
CA THR A 525 16.85 -44.89 -5.22
C THR A 525 17.43 -43.65 -4.55
N VAL A 526 16.92 -42.49 -4.95
CA VAL A 526 17.23 -41.19 -4.34
C VAL A 526 15.98 -40.73 -3.58
N THR A 527 16.17 -40.28 -2.35
CA THR A 527 15.11 -39.83 -1.44
C THR A 527 15.47 -38.45 -0.90
N ASP A 528 14.57 -37.48 -1.06
CA ASP A 528 14.67 -36.15 -0.44
C ASP A 528 14.40 -36.24 1.08
N ASP A 529 14.68 -35.17 1.81
CA ASP A 529 14.52 -35.08 3.26
C ASP A 529 13.06 -35.03 3.72
N ASP A 530 12.14 -34.71 2.82
CA ASP A 530 10.70 -34.66 3.06
C ASP A 530 9.98 -35.95 2.64
N GLY A 531 10.74 -37.00 2.33
CA GLY A 531 10.30 -38.38 2.15
C GLY A 531 9.85 -38.76 0.74
N GLY A 532 9.90 -37.85 -0.23
CA GLY A 532 9.73 -38.13 -1.64
C GLY A 532 10.91 -38.95 -2.17
N SER A 533 10.65 -39.80 -3.17
CA SER A 533 11.71 -40.64 -3.74
C SER A 533 11.48 -41.02 -5.19
N ALA A 534 12.58 -41.26 -5.90
CA ALA A 534 12.57 -41.82 -7.24
C ALA A 534 13.61 -42.91 -7.40
N THR A 535 13.30 -43.89 -8.25
CA THR A 535 14.15 -45.05 -8.53
C THR A 535 14.46 -45.14 -10.02
N ALA A 536 15.73 -45.33 -10.36
CA ALA A 536 16.19 -45.68 -11.70
C ALA A 536 16.76 -47.09 -11.72
N VAL A 537 16.67 -47.76 -12.88
CA VAL A 537 17.13 -49.15 -13.04
C VAL A 537 17.96 -49.33 -14.32
N VAL A 538 19.05 -50.08 -14.21
CA VAL A 538 19.81 -50.59 -15.37
C VAL A 538 20.15 -52.06 -15.18
N ARG A 539 20.17 -52.85 -16.26
CA ARG A 539 20.61 -54.24 -16.21
C ARG A 539 22.12 -54.33 -16.42
N VAL A 540 22.82 -55.02 -15.53
CA VAL A 540 24.23 -55.39 -15.66
C VAL A 540 24.32 -56.91 -15.73
N VAL A 541 25.22 -57.44 -16.56
CA VAL A 541 25.36 -58.89 -16.75
C VAL A 541 26.78 -59.30 -16.38
N SER A 542 26.90 -59.98 -15.25
CA SER A 542 28.17 -60.53 -14.77
C SER A 542 28.49 -61.84 -15.48
N HIS A 543 29.69 -61.95 -16.03
CA HIS A 543 30.11 -63.14 -16.78
C HIS A 543 31.53 -63.57 -16.39
N VAL A 544 31.93 -64.76 -16.82
CA VAL A 544 33.35 -65.16 -16.82
C VAL A 544 33.89 -65.24 -18.23
N ARG A 545 35.20 -65.03 -18.37
CA ARG A 545 35.90 -65.39 -19.61
C ARG A 545 36.14 -66.89 -19.66
N ALA A 546 36.06 -67.45 -20.85
CA ALA A 546 36.33 -68.84 -21.10
C ALA A 546 37.13 -69.05 -22.39
N GLU A 547 37.75 -70.22 -22.48
CA GLU A 547 38.43 -70.71 -23.67
C GLU A 547 38.30 -72.23 -23.77
N ALA A 548 38.34 -72.74 -24.99
CA ALA A 548 38.41 -74.17 -25.27
C ALA A 548 39.33 -74.46 -26.45
N TRP A 549 39.95 -75.63 -26.44
CA TRP A 549 40.87 -76.04 -27.50
C TRP A 549 40.99 -77.56 -27.59
N SER A 550 41.20 -78.07 -28.80
CA SER A 550 41.22 -79.53 -29.02
C SER A 550 42.62 -80.14 -28.92
N LEU A 551 43.69 -79.42 -29.30
CA LEU A 551 45.08 -79.87 -29.15
C LEU A 551 45.96 -78.72 -28.68
N SER A 552 46.80 -78.98 -27.68
CA SER A 552 47.96 -78.13 -27.36
C SER A 552 49.10 -78.98 -26.86
N ALA A 553 50.34 -78.50 -27.04
CA ALA A 553 51.50 -79.18 -26.50
C ALA A 553 52.55 -78.17 -26.06
N SER A 554 53.27 -78.48 -24.98
CA SER A 554 54.34 -77.65 -24.45
C SER A 554 55.51 -78.51 -23.97
N GLY A 555 56.74 -78.06 -24.21
CA GLY A 555 57.96 -78.77 -23.82
C GLY A 555 58.97 -78.79 -24.96
N LEU A 556 59.36 -79.99 -25.40
CA LEU A 556 60.28 -80.17 -26.52
C LEU A 556 59.66 -79.73 -27.86
N ILE A 557 58.38 -79.99 -28.05
CA ILE A 557 57.57 -79.59 -29.19
C ILE A 557 56.40 -78.76 -28.67
N ASN A 558 56.31 -77.51 -29.15
CA ASN A 558 55.23 -76.61 -28.81
C ASN A 558 54.18 -76.62 -29.92
N VAL A 559 52.92 -76.82 -29.52
CA VAL A 559 51.75 -76.71 -30.39
C VAL A 559 50.82 -75.71 -29.73
N THR A 560 50.58 -74.59 -30.41
CA THR A 560 49.58 -73.62 -29.99
C THR A 560 48.21 -74.29 -29.94
N LYS A 561 47.37 -73.88 -28.99
CA LYS A 561 45.98 -74.32 -28.91
C LYS A 561 45.32 -74.29 -30.29
N THR A 562 44.86 -75.43 -30.79
CA THR A 562 44.28 -75.54 -32.14
C THR A 562 43.18 -76.60 -32.20
N PRO A 563 42.00 -76.27 -32.76
CA PRO A 563 41.45 -74.91 -32.83
C PRO A 563 41.38 -74.28 -31.41
N HIS A 564 41.35 -72.96 -31.31
CA HIS A 564 41.29 -72.23 -30.03
C HIS A 564 40.11 -71.27 -30.03
N ALA A 565 39.03 -71.66 -29.36
CA ALA A 565 37.86 -70.83 -29.14
C ALA A 565 37.99 -70.05 -27.83
N THR A 566 37.56 -68.80 -27.82
CA THR A 566 37.49 -67.93 -26.64
C THR A 566 36.12 -67.26 -26.56
N CYS A 567 35.72 -66.80 -25.39
CA CYS A 567 34.55 -65.97 -25.21
C CYS A 567 34.64 -65.12 -23.94
N PRO A 568 34.21 -63.84 -24.00
CA PRO A 568 33.77 -63.08 -25.18
C PRO A 568 34.92 -62.64 -26.12
N PRO A 569 34.66 -62.42 -27.44
CA PRO A 569 33.39 -62.69 -28.14
C PRO A 569 33.21 -64.19 -28.40
N SER A 570 31.96 -64.66 -28.54
CA SER A 570 31.68 -66.08 -28.83
C SER A 570 32.35 -66.57 -30.13
N SER A 571 32.86 -67.79 -30.14
CA SER A 571 33.55 -68.41 -31.28
C SER A 571 33.29 -69.91 -31.39
N ASP A 572 33.31 -70.44 -32.62
CA ASP A 572 33.12 -71.85 -32.95
C ASP A 572 34.05 -72.19 -34.11
N LEU A 573 34.96 -73.14 -33.91
CA LEU A 573 36.08 -73.43 -34.79
C LEU A 573 36.28 -74.95 -34.96
N THR A 574 36.53 -75.39 -36.19
CA THR A 574 36.78 -76.80 -36.53
C THR A 574 38.05 -76.95 -37.37
N THR A 575 38.84 -78.00 -37.11
CA THR A 575 40.02 -78.41 -37.90
C THR A 575 39.94 -79.90 -38.22
N ALA A 576 39.94 -80.26 -39.50
CA ALA A 576 39.70 -81.64 -39.94
C ALA A 576 40.74 -82.66 -39.45
N SER A 577 42.03 -82.29 -39.46
CA SER A 577 43.10 -83.14 -38.94
C SER A 577 44.36 -82.34 -38.69
N ILE A 578 45.15 -82.74 -37.70
CA ILE A 578 46.48 -82.18 -37.43
C ILE A 578 47.46 -83.33 -37.24
N THR A 579 48.57 -83.28 -37.97
CA THR A 579 49.70 -84.20 -37.77
C THR A 579 50.93 -83.42 -37.37
N VAL A 580 51.41 -83.66 -36.16
CA VAL A 580 52.66 -83.13 -35.62
C VAL A 580 53.65 -84.29 -35.55
N PRO A 581 54.70 -84.31 -36.40
CA PRO A 581 55.65 -85.41 -36.48
C PRO A 581 56.20 -85.80 -35.10
N ALA A 582 56.28 -87.12 -34.85
CA ALA A 582 56.71 -87.73 -33.59
C ALA A 582 55.87 -87.42 -32.33
N LEU A 583 54.89 -86.49 -32.41
CA LEU A 583 54.09 -86.07 -31.27
C LEU A 583 52.66 -86.61 -31.32
N ALA A 584 51.91 -86.30 -32.39
CA ALA A 584 50.47 -86.55 -32.45
C ALA A 584 49.94 -86.58 -33.89
N SER A 585 49.01 -87.49 -34.18
CA SER A 585 48.10 -87.40 -35.31
C SER A 585 46.67 -87.38 -34.78
N VAL A 586 45.93 -86.31 -35.03
CA VAL A 586 44.63 -86.02 -34.43
C VAL A 586 43.61 -85.76 -35.54
N GLN A 587 42.41 -86.31 -35.42
CA GLN A 587 41.32 -86.17 -36.41
C GLN A 587 40.09 -85.50 -35.80
N ALA A 588 39.36 -84.78 -36.65
CA ALA A 588 38.13 -84.03 -36.38
C ALA A 588 38.19 -83.26 -35.03
N LEU A 589 38.96 -82.18 -35.03
CA LEU A 589 39.14 -81.31 -33.88
C LEU A 589 38.09 -80.20 -33.93
N HIS A 590 37.33 -80.01 -32.86
CA HIS A 590 36.34 -78.94 -32.72
C HIS A 590 36.53 -78.22 -31.38
N ALA A 591 36.36 -76.90 -31.36
CA ALA A 591 36.33 -76.10 -30.15
C ALA A 591 35.34 -74.94 -30.30
N ASP A 592 34.51 -74.75 -29.29
CA ASP A 592 33.49 -73.71 -29.23
C ASP A 592 33.51 -72.98 -27.87
N CYS A 593 33.05 -71.73 -27.88
CA CYS A 593 32.89 -70.92 -26.69
C CYS A 593 31.75 -69.93 -26.94
N HIS A 594 30.68 -70.02 -26.16
CA HIS A 594 29.50 -69.19 -26.27
C HIS A 594 29.25 -68.44 -24.96
N LEU A 595 29.13 -67.10 -25.04
CA LEU A 595 28.59 -66.26 -23.98
C LEU A 595 27.18 -65.80 -24.38
N ASP A 596 26.20 -66.06 -23.54
CA ASP A 596 24.87 -65.44 -23.62
C ASP A 596 24.90 -64.07 -22.92
N PRO A 597 24.81 -62.95 -23.66
CA PRO A 597 24.88 -61.62 -23.08
C PRO A 597 23.64 -61.23 -22.26
N ALA A 598 22.57 -62.02 -22.31
CA ALA A 598 21.36 -61.76 -21.52
C ALA A 598 21.40 -62.41 -20.13
N THR A 599 22.11 -63.54 -19.99
CA THR A 599 22.18 -64.31 -18.73
C THR A 599 23.57 -64.34 -18.11
N GLY A 600 24.61 -63.97 -18.87
CA GLY A 600 26.01 -64.12 -18.45
C GLY A 600 26.51 -65.56 -18.53
N ARG A 601 25.66 -66.51 -18.96
CA ARG A 601 26.03 -67.92 -19.10
C ARG A 601 27.13 -68.07 -20.14
N THR A 602 28.21 -68.74 -19.74
CA THR A 602 29.35 -69.04 -20.60
C THR A 602 29.51 -70.55 -20.73
N ASP A 603 29.41 -71.09 -21.94
CA ASP A 603 29.66 -72.49 -22.26
C ASP A 603 30.92 -72.58 -23.15
N ALA A 604 31.88 -73.43 -22.81
CA ALA A 604 33.11 -73.64 -23.59
C ALA A 604 33.39 -75.13 -23.76
N GLY A 605 33.47 -75.59 -25.00
CA GLY A 605 33.54 -77.00 -25.38
C GLY A 605 34.70 -77.30 -26.32
N ALA A 606 35.22 -78.52 -26.25
CA ALA A 606 36.11 -79.04 -27.27
C ALA A 606 35.87 -80.53 -27.48
N GLU A 607 36.12 -80.98 -28.70
CA GLU A 607 35.95 -82.36 -29.12
C GLU A 607 37.12 -82.81 -30.02
N VAL A 608 37.48 -84.09 -29.91
CA VAL A 608 38.43 -84.79 -30.77
C VAL A 608 37.91 -86.20 -31.03
N SER A 609 37.71 -86.56 -32.31
CA SER A 609 37.19 -87.89 -32.64
C SER A 609 38.20 -89.00 -32.36
N SER A 610 39.47 -88.79 -32.73
CA SER A 610 40.54 -89.75 -32.49
C SER A 610 41.90 -89.08 -32.47
N ALA A 611 42.82 -89.63 -31.67
CA ALA A 611 44.22 -89.24 -31.69
C ALA A 611 45.16 -90.43 -31.48
N SER A 612 46.30 -90.37 -32.14
CA SER A 612 47.44 -91.27 -32.00
C SER A 612 48.65 -90.45 -31.59
N LEU A 613 49.10 -90.61 -30.35
CA LEU A 613 50.20 -89.86 -29.75
C LEU A 613 51.48 -90.70 -29.66
N LEU A 614 52.62 -90.01 -29.62
CA LEU A 614 53.96 -90.58 -29.37
C LEU A 614 54.29 -91.77 -30.27
N GLY A 615 54.07 -91.62 -31.58
CA GLY A 615 54.33 -92.68 -32.56
C GLY A 615 53.34 -93.84 -32.53
N GLY A 616 52.14 -93.64 -31.98
CA GLY A 616 51.08 -94.66 -31.92
C GLY A 616 51.06 -95.49 -30.64
N VAL A 617 51.92 -95.17 -29.68
CA VAL A 617 51.97 -95.84 -28.37
C VAL A 617 50.71 -95.55 -27.53
N ILE A 618 50.09 -94.39 -27.76
CA ILE A 618 48.86 -93.99 -27.09
C ILE A 618 47.83 -93.67 -28.17
N THR A 619 46.74 -94.42 -28.19
CA THR A 619 45.57 -94.18 -29.04
C THR A 619 44.38 -93.83 -28.17
N VAL A 620 43.64 -92.80 -28.54
CA VAL A 620 42.45 -92.32 -27.83
C VAL A 620 41.35 -91.96 -28.82
N SER A 621 40.09 -92.07 -28.41
CA SER A 621 38.92 -91.78 -29.24
C SER A 621 37.77 -91.21 -28.41
N ASP A 622 36.86 -90.50 -29.09
CA ASP A 622 35.65 -89.86 -28.54
C ASP A 622 35.98 -89.02 -27.30
N ILE A 623 36.76 -87.97 -27.51
CA ILE A 623 37.28 -87.10 -26.45
C ILE A 623 36.46 -85.81 -26.46
N GLU A 624 35.90 -85.45 -25.32
CA GLU A 624 35.06 -84.25 -25.17
C GLU A 624 35.35 -83.56 -23.84
N THR A 625 35.37 -82.24 -23.84
CA THR A 625 35.39 -81.39 -22.65
C THR A 625 34.29 -80.35 -22.72
N SER A 626 33.65 -80.08 -21.58
CA SER A 626 32.70 -79.00 -21.42
C SER A 626 32.98 -78.25 -20.13
N CYS A 627 32.96 -76.93 -20.22
CA CYS A 627 33.12 -75.99 -19.13
C CYS A 627 31.94 -75.02 -19.17
N VAL A 628 31.12 -74.98 -18.11
CA VAL A 628 29.92 -74.15 -18.05
C VAL A 628 29.92 -73.26 -16.82
N ALA A 629 29.73 -71.96 -17.03
CA ALA A 629 29.52 -70.95 -16.02
C ALA A 629 28.10 -70.41 -16.11
N ASN A 630 27.36 -70.45 -15.00
CA ASN A 630 26.02 -69.89 -14.88
C ASN A 630 25.79 -69.43 -13.43
N GLU A 631 24.55 -69.06 -13.10
CA GLU A 631 24.15 -68.61 -11.77
C GLU A 631 24.39 -69.66 -10.65
N GLN A 632 24.46 -70.95 -11.00
CA GLN A 632 24.77 -72.02 -10.04
C GLN A 632 26.28 -72.15 -9.76
N GLY A 633 27.11 -71.39 -10.47
CA GLY A 633 28.57 -71.36 -10.34
C GLY A 633 29.28 -71.94 -11.56
N LEU A 634 30.50 -72.43 -11.32
CA LEU A 634 31.34 -73.01 -12.37
C LEU A 634 31.30 -74.53 -12.29
N SER A 635 31.00 -75.18 -13.41
CA SER A 635 31.03 -76.63 -13.59
C SER A 635 31.92 -77.00 -14.76
N SER A 636 32.48 -78.21 -14.72
CA SER A 636 33.28 -78.74 -15.81
C SER A 636 33.19 -80.26 -15.84
N SER A 637 33.18 -80.84 -17.05
CA SER A 637 33.08 -82.27 -17.28
C SER A 637 33.85 -82.65 -18.52
N SER A 638 34.22 -83.92 -18.61
CA SER A 638 34.81 -84.46 -19.82
C SER A 638 34.50 -85.93 -19.97
N ARG A 639 34.68 -86.44 -21.18
CA ARG A 639 34.51 -87.83 -21.54
C ARG A 639 35.68 -88.27 -22.41
N VAL A 640 36.13 -89.50 -22.17
CA VAL A 640 37.06 -90.21 -23.05
C VAL A 640 36.43 -91.55 -23.41
N GLY A 641 36.28 -91.84 -24.70
CA GLY A 641 35.77 -93.10 -25.20
C GLY A 641 36.69 -94.25 -24.82
N THR A 642 37.85 -94.33 -25.48
CA THR A 642 38.85 -95.37 -25.18
C THR A 642 40.27 -94.81 -25.04
N LEU A 643 41.10 -95.52 -24.28
CA LEU A 643 42.56 -95.37 -24.24
C LEU A 643 43.18 -96.73 -24.57
N ASN A 644 43.94 -96.82 -25.68
CA ASN A 644 44.51 -98.06 -26.19
C ASN A 644 43.47 -99.19 -26.30
N GLY A 645 42.25 -98.86 -26.76
CA GLY A 645 41.13 -99.78 -26.89
C GLY A 645 40.37 -100.10 -25.60
N ARG A 646 40.82 -99.62 -24.43
CA ARG A 646 40.12 -99.80 -23.15
C ARG A 646 39.11 -98.67 -22.91
N PRO A 647 37.82 -98.96 -22.60
CA PRO A 647 36.84 -97.94 -22.26
C PRO A 647 37.23 -97.14 -21.01
N ILE A 648 37.02 -95.82 -21.03
CA ILE A 648 37.32 -94.92 -19.91
C ILE A 648 36.04 -94.33 -19.28
N GLY A 649 35.23 -93.59 -20.06
CA GLY A 649 34.05 -92.88 -19.55
C GLY A 649 34.36 -91.48 -19.04
N THR A 650 33.67 -91.05 -17.97
CA THR A 650 33.71 -89.66 -17.45
C THR A 650 34.48 -89.49 -16.14
N GLY A 651 34.87 -90.59 -15.48
CA GLY A 651 35.60 -90.56 -14.21
C GLY A 651 37.08 -90.18 -14.39
N PRO A 652 37.69 -89.48 -13.41
CA PRO A 652 39.11 -89.18 -13.44
C PRO A 652 39.95 -90.45 -13.31
N ALA A 653 41.03 -90.56 -14.09
CA ALA A 653 41.96 -91.68 -14.01
C ALA A 653 43.38 -91.25 -14.35
N THR A 654 44.37 -91.97 -13.79
CA THR A 654 45.78 -91.79 -14.11
C THR A 654 46.34 -93.11 -14.60
N VAL A 655 46.88 -93.14 -15.83
CA VAL A 655 47.42 -94.33 -16.45
C VAL A 655 48.89 -94.10 -16.79
N GLY A 656 49.77 -94.89 -16.18
CA GLY A 656 51.18 -94.93 -16.55
C GLY A 656 51.38 -95.77 -17.81
N VAL A 657 52.08 -95.23 -18.80
CA VAL A 657 52.59 -95.96 -19.95
C VAL A 657 54.08 -96.22 -19.69
N PRO A 658 54.48 -97.47 -19.37
CA PRO A 658 55.84 -97.77 -18.93
C PRO A 658 56.91 -97.25 -19.90
N GLY A 659 57.89 -96.50 -19.36
CA GLY A 659 59.00 -95.96 -20.15
C GLY A 659 58.64 -94.79 -21.09
N VAL A 660 57.39 -94.31 -21.10
CA VAL A 660 56.91 -93.36 -22.11
C VAL A 660 56.30 -92.11 -21.48
N ALA A 661 55.18 -92.23 -20.76
CA ALA A 661 54.43 -91.09 -20.25
C ALA A 661 53.44 -91.46 -19.14
N THR A 662 52.97 -90.46 -18.41
CA THR A 662 51.79 -90.53 -17.54
C THR A 662 50.61 -89.85 -18.24
N VAL A 663 49.49 -90.54 -18.36
CA VAL A 663 48.24 -90.03 -18.96
C VAL A 663 47.25 -89.73 -17.84
N TYR A 664 46.87 -88.48 -17.71
CA TYR A 664 45.77 -88.03 -16.87
C TYR A 664 44.51 -87.94 -17.73
N LEU A 665 43.45 -88.62 -17.30
CA LEU A 665 42.17 -88.70 -17.98
C LEU A 665 41.12 -87.98 -17.14
N ASN A 666 40.24 -87.23 -17.80
CA ASN A 666 39.15 -86.46 -17.20
C ASN A 666 39.59 -85.63 -15.99
N GLN A 667 40.68 -84.89 -16.13
CA GLN A 667 41.30 -84.13 -15.05
C GLN A 667 40.66 -82.75 -14.92
N THR A 668 40.13 -82.45 -13.73
CA THR A 668 39.75 -81.10 -13.32
C THR A 668 40.88 -80.44 -12.54
N VAL A 669 41.23 -79.21 -12.88
CA VAL A 669 42.17 -78.35 -12.16
C VAL A 669 41.44 -77.11 -11.66
N VAL A 670 41.50 -76.86 -10.37
CA VAL A 670 40.93 -75.66 -9.75
C VAL A 670 42.07 -74.73 -9.33
N GLY A 671 42.05 -73.50 -9.85
CA GLY A 671 43.05 -72.47 -9.54
C GLY A 671 42.74 -71.73 -8.23
N PRO A 672 43.70 -70.94 -7.71
CA PRO A 672 43.57 -70.22 -6.44
C PRO A 672 42.44 -69.18 -6.41
N ASN A 673 42.00 -68.69 -7.57
CA ASN A 673 40.89 -67.71 -7.70
C ASN A 673 39.57 -68.38 -8.13
N GLY A 674 39.41 -69.68 -7.88
CA GLY A 674 38.23 -70.45 -8.29
C GLY A 674 38.12 -70.66 -9.80
N GLN A 675 39.19 -70.41 -10.56
CA GLN A 675 39.26 -70.74 -11.99
C GLN A 675 39.13 -72.25 -12.17
N ARG A 676 38.45 -72.70 -13.22
CA ARG A 676 38.36 -74.14 -13.54
C ARG A 676 39.00 -74.40 -14.89
N ALA A 677 39.82 -75.44 -14.96
CA ALA A 677 40.26 -76.03 -16.20
C ALA A 677 39.89 -77.52 -16.21
N GLN A 678 39.47 -78.02 -17.37
CA GLN A 678 39.18 -79.43 -17.60
C GLN A 678 40.02 -79.92 -18.75
N TYR A 679 40.67 -81.06 -18.56
CA TYR A 679 41.43 -81.75 -19.60
C TYR A 679 40.89 -83.16 -19.73
N ALA A 680 40.35 -83.51 -20.90
CA ALA A 680 39.89 -84.88 -21.13
C ALA A 680 41.06 -85.85 -21.18
N VAL A 681 42.15 -85.48 -21.89
CA VAL A 681 43.41 -86.23 -21.89
C VAL A 681 44.58 -85.26 -21.75
N ARG A 682 45.40 -85.45 -20.71
CA ARG A 682 46.67 -84.73 -20.52
C ARG A 682 47.80 -85.73 -20.35
N VAL A 683 48.71 -85.78 -21.33
CA VAL A 683 49.86 -86.68 -21.35
C VAL A 683 51.10 -85.90 -20.93
N VAL A 684 51.86 -86.43 -19.98
CA VAL A 684 53.15 -85.88 -19.54
C VAL A 684 54.22 -86.94 -19.72
N THR A 685 55.18 -86.71 -20.62
CA THR A 685 56.27 -87.66 -20.87
C THR A 685 57.35 -87.55 -19.79
N LEU A 686 58.23 -88.55 -19.73
CA LEU A 686 59.40 -88.54 -18.83
C LEU A 686 60.37 -87.39 -19.08
N LEU A 687 60.34 -86.80 -20.29
CA LEU A 687 61.18 -85.66 -20.68
C LEU A 687 60.47 -84.30 -20.48
N GLY A 688 59.31 -84.29 -19.82
CA GLY A 688 58.56 -83.05 -19.54
C GLY A 688 57.77 -82.51 -20.73
N GLN A 689 57.58 -83.29 -21.81
CA GLN A 689 56.63 -82.93 -22.87
C GLN A 689 55.20 -83.12 -22.35
N GLU A 690 54.40 -82.06 -22.42
CA GLU A 690 52.98 -82.09 -22.12
C GLU A 690 52.18 -82.02 -23.42
N ILE A 691 51.13 -82.83 -23.52
CA ILE A 691 50.17 -82.83 -24.62
C ILE A 691 48.77 -82.85 -24.00
N VAL A 692 47.91 -81.91 -24.37
CA VAL A 692 46.50 -81.87 -23.98
C VAL A 692 45.66 -82.13 -25.23
N LEU A 693 44.77 -83.11 -25.13
CA LEU A 693 43.69 -83.33 -26.09
C LEU A 693 42.36 -83.01 -25.41
N SER A 694 41.63 -82.10 -26.02
CA SER A 694 40.40 -81.50 -25.51
C SER A 694 40.60 -80.85 -24.13
N GLY A 695 40.70 -79.53 -24.12
CA GLY A 695 40.83 -78.73 -22.93
C GLY A 695 39.86 -77.55 -22.94
N CYS A 696 39.31 -77.21 -21.78
CA CYS A 696 38.58 -75.96 -21.58
C CYS A 696 39.00 -75.30 -20.27
N ARG A 697 38.92 -73.97 -20.20
CA ARG A 697 39.25 -73.17 -19.02
C ARG A 697 38.31 -71.98 -18.87
N MET A 698 37.94 -71.66 -17.63
CA MET A 698 37.07 -70.52 -17.31
C MET A 698 37.53 -69.74 -16.07
N GLY A 699 37.14 -68.47 -16.02
CA GLY A 699 37.28 -67.60 -14.86
C GLY A 699 38.65 -66.94 -14.73
N PHE A 700 39.41 -66.81 -15.84
CA PHE A 700 40.79 -66.34 -15.83
C PHE A 700 41.03 -64.88 -16.18
#